data_AF-A0A8J5K5W2-F1
#
_entry.id   AF-A0A8J5K5W2-F1
#
_cell.length_a   1.000
_cell.length_b   1.000
_cell.length_c   1.000
_cell.angle_alpha   90.00
_cell.angle_beta   90.00
_cell.angle_gamma   90.00
#
_symmetry.space_group_name_H-M   'P 1'
#
loop_
_entity.id
_entity.type
_entity.pdbx_description
1 polymer ?
#
loop_
_entity_poly.entity_id
_entity_poly.type
_entity_poly.pdbx_seq_one_letter_code
_entity_poly.pdbx_strand_id
1 'polypeptide(L)'
;MELNSSKVEASFRKEEPSIKEQMCLTVPDDLKKEVSYLYDSIYADEVKRLCDQRPGDELWHHENDSRVRDLKKKAETLAACMSIALLIMNKWSPKMRRHAEKLILNKAIHKNYVDDKNLKFVYALDISEEIDETGWVIEKNDDIIIDLLWNKFNMKEHFHMVHIHRLWVQRSYDRLKEHMPSLCPEIIERHDLSKFAFSQAVGYTMKHVHNTYHHMWKTACDLHLQNEPHHPQTWSKSWTPEVKCKKLELWMKNACDFRDGYPYGINLATLDFASEDLAEVFLLESFIDMVAIEWERKKGGRLDIHTRDLVYIEDKFLRRYSKGQHKFISAFMYQLIDSFPSWKDEDLTQREKNLLSFVREEDKNFIMRQMQSQKKVELDRILQHARESGRSSAGPSGASYEKSDERFQKKANDNAYFTMVAYIVMEYWDYNFRKHVEGLILKKAIEEHFIKESHLQWITVIEKREEPMEVENGSELLNNPVAEDDLVKIIWEDFSVREHFSQMKSHRHWIMQSFLRLSKFVPELSEEVIERHDLSKFAFSQAIGYTLKWVHGIYHPIWRNACDLHMHSEPHHPEMWSNTHSPENKKSCLESWLCVQAGGSKYGVEVSTLNLASESMAKVFLYESFLDMVGIEWERKKGGELDLTDTELIYMEAKYLARYSKSDKAIVVKLMTVIREADVKFKTKL
;
A
#
# COMPACT_ATOMS: atom_id res chain seq x y z
N MET A 1 67.87 15.65 -27.75
CA MET A 1 67.61 14.71 -26.63
C MET A 1 66.40 15.22 -25.88
N GLU A 2 65.31 14.47 -25.96
CA GLU A 2 64.00 14.80 -25.40
C GLU A 2 64.06 14.96 -23.88
N LEU A 3 63.73 16.16 -23.39
CA LEU A 3 63.62 16.49 -21.98
C LEU A 3 62.22 17.04 -21.69
N ASN A 4 61.45 16.29 -20.89
CA ASN A 4 60.42 16.77 -19.95
C ASN A 4 59.40 17.84 -20.41
N SER A 5 58.54 17.51 -21.38
CA SER A 5 57.33 18.31 -21.68
C SER A 5 56.14 18.00 -20.74
N SER A 6 56.18 16.95 -19.92
CA SER A 6 55.04 16.54 -19.07
C SER A 6 54.99 17.20 -17.69
N LYS A 7 56.00 18.00 -17.31
CA LYS A 7 56.06 18.68 -15.99
C LYS A 7 55.56 20.13 -15.99
N VAL A 8 55.26 20.72 -17.15
CA VAL A 8 54.80 22.14 -17.24
C VAL A 8 53.28 22.26 -17.34
N GLU A 9 52.54 21.22 -17.76
CA GLU A 9 51.07 21.26 -17.82
C GLU A 9 50.35 20.98 -16.49
N ALA A 10 51.08 20.60 -15.43
CA ALA A 10 50.49 20.34 -14.10
C ALA A 10 50.26 21.62 -13.25
N SER A 11 50.66 22.81 -13.72
CA SER A 11 50.78 24.01 -12.88
C SER A 11 49.60 24.99 -12.93
N PHE A 12 48.57 24.78 -13.76
CA PHE A 12 47.45 25.74 -13.88
C PHE A 12 46.08 25.08 -14.03
N ARG A 13 45.82 23.99 -13.29
CA ARG A 13 44.42 23.61 -13.06
C ARG A 13 43.83 24.66 -12.13
N LYS A 14 43.14 25.65 -12.71
CA LYS A 14 42.25 26.54 -11.94
C LYS A 14 41.32 25.61 -11.15
N GLU A 15 41.38 25.71 -9.83
CA GLU A 15 40.46 24.97 -8.97
C GLU A 15 39.03 25.30 -9.42
N GLU A 16 38.20 24.26 -9.60
CA GLU A 16 36.79 24.50 -9.91
C GLU A 16 36.18 25.28 -8.74
N PRO A 17 35.43 26.37 -9.02
CA PRO A 17 34.75 27.09 -7.95
C PRO A 17 33.80 26.14 -7.22
N SER A 18 33.80 26.24 -5.90
CA SER A 18 32.85 25.51 -5.04
C SER A 18 31.41 25.83 -5.43
N ILE A 19 30.45 24.96 -5.07
CA ILE A 19 29.02 25.19 -5.38
C ILE A 19 28.56 26.55 -4.81
N LYS A 20 29.00 26.89 -3.61
CA LYS A 20 28.71 28.17 -2.97
C LYS A 20 29.24 29.36 -3.77
N GLU A 21 30.46 29.27 -4.28
CA GLU A 21 31.05 30.31 -5.15
C GLU A 21 30.30 30.41 -6.48
N GLN A 22 29.96 29.28 -7.10
CA GLN A 22 29.16 29.26 -8.32
C GLN A 22 27.80 29.93 -8.11
N MET A 23 27.09 29.60 -7.01
CA MET A 23 25.84 30.27 -6.65
C MET A 23 26.01 31.79 -6.53
N CYS A 24 27.07 32.26 -5.87
CA CYS A 24 27.37 33.68 -5.75
C CYS A 24 27.68 34.34 -7.09
N LEU A 25 28.31 33.63 -8.03
CA LEU A 25 28.57 34.12 -9.38
C LEU A 25 27.28 34.25 -10.21
N THR A 26 26.21 33.51 -9.89
CA THR A 26 24.92 33.62 -10.59
C THR A 26 24.01 34.74 -10.09
N VAL A 27 24.44 35.56 -9.12
CA VAL A 27 23.66 36.67 -8.56
C VAL A 27 24.45 37.99 -8.57
N PRO A 28 23.78 39.16 -8.55
CA PRO A 28 24.45 40.44 -8.43
C PRO A 28 25.17 40.58 -7.08
N ASP A 29 26.10 41.54 -7.02
CA ASP A 29 27.02 41.70 -5.88
C ASP A 29 26.30 41.96 -4.54
N ASP A 30 25.18 42.68 -4.57
CA ASP A 30 24.36 43.00 -3.40
C ASP A 30 23.68 41.76 -2.78
N LEU A 31 23.43 40.71 -3.58
CA LEU A 31 22.84 39.45 -3.11
C LEU A 31 23.87 38.37 -2.73
N LYS A 32 25.15 38.53 -3.10
CA LYS A 32 26.19 37.50 -2.83
C LYS A 32 26.30 37.15 -1.35
N LYS A 33 26.22 38.14 -0.46
CA LYS A 33 26.28 37.91 0.99
C LYS A 33 25.10 37.08 1.49
N GLU A 34 23.90 37.36 0.98
CA GLU A 34 22.68 36.65 1.36
C GLU A 34 22.70 35.20 0.84
N VAL A 35 23.12 35.00 -0.41
CA VAL A 35 23.23 33.65 -1.01
C VAL A 35 24.29 32.81 -0.30
N SER A 36 25.42 33.43 0.06
CA SER A 36 26.46 32.80 0.89
C SER A 36 25.90 32.33 2.24
N TYR A 37 25.15 33.20 2.92
CA TYR A 37 24.50 32.89 4.20
C TYR A 37 23.44 31.79 4.07
N LEU A 38 22.64 31.80 3.00
CA LEU A 38 21.63 30.77 2.73
C LEU A 38 22.26 29.37 2.70
N TYR A 39 23.37 29.20 2.00
CA TYR A 39 24.09 27.93 1.93
C TYR A 39 24.60 27.48 3.30
N ASP A 40 25.26 28.39 4.03
CA ASP A 40 25.84 28.07 5.34
C ASP A 40 24.77 27.68 6.37
N SER A 41 23.62 28.37 6.36
CA SER A 41 22.50 28.08 7.24
C SER A 41 21.93 26.68 6.98
N ILE A 42 21.66 26.34 5.72
CA ILE A 42 21.10 25.03 5.36
C ILE A 42 22.11 23.91 5.65
N TYR A 43 23.39 24.15 5.40
CA TYR A 43 24.44 23.20 5.76
C TYR A 43 24.46 22.92 7.26
N ALA A 44 24.40 23.95 8.10
CA ALA A 44 24.35 23.79 9.55
C ALA A 44 23.10 23.02 10.00
N ASP A 45 21.93 23.31 9.42
CA ASP A 45 20.67 22.62 9.72
C ASP A 45 20.71 21.14 9.31
N GLU A 46 21.28 20.80 8.15
CA GLU A 46 21.40 19.43 7.68
C GLU A 46 22.42 18.61 8.48
N VAL A 47 23.54 19.22 8.92
CA VAL A 47 24.47 18.59 9.86
C VAL A 47 23.72 18.24 11.15
N LYS A 48 22.99 19.21 11.73
CA LYS A 48 22.21 19.00 12.96
C LYS A 48 21.17 17.90 12.80
N ARG A 49 20.37 17.93 11.74
CA ARG A 49 19.33 16.93 11.45
C ARG A 49 19.89 15.52 11.31
N LEU A 50 21.02 15.36 10.61
CA LEU A 50 21.68 14.07 10.43
C LEU A 50 22.29 13.54 11.73
N CYS A 51 22.77 14.42 12.61
CA CYS A 51 23.18 14.07 13.96
C CYS A 51 22.00 13.59 14.83
N ASP A 52 20.88 14.32 14.82
CA ASP A 52 19.69 14.02 15.65
C ASP A 52 19.02 12.67 15.29
N GLN A 53 19.15 12.20 14.04
CA GLN A 53 18.59 10.92 13.59
C GLN A 53 19.32 9.68 14.15
N ARG A 54 20.38 9.86 14.94
CA ARG A 54 21.15 8.77 15.55
C ARG A 54 21.11 8.84 17.08
N PRO A 55 19.96 8.52 17.71
CA PRO A 55 19.89 8.44 19.16
C PRO A 55 20.74 7.27 19.66
N GLY A 56 21.76 7.55 20.49
CA GLY A 56 22.48 6.54 21.27
C GLY A 56 24.01 6.53 21.20
N ASP A 57 24.65 7.33 20.35
CA ASP A 57 26.12 7.41 20.31
C ASP A 57 26.61 8.63 21.11
N GLU A 58 27.06 8.44 22.35
CA GLU A 58 27.77 9.46 23.16
C GLU A 58 29.21 9.77 22.66
N LEU A 59 29.55 9.34 21.44
CA LEU A 59 30.92 9.26 20.90
C LEU A 59 31.25 10.34 19.85
N TRP A 60 30.75 11.56 20.02
CA TRP A 60 30.96 12.65 19.03
C TRP A 60 32.18 13.56 19.28
N HIS A 61 33.00 13.29 20.29
CA HIS A 61 34.11 14.18 20.64
C HIS A 61 35.37 14.03 19.78
N HIS A 62 35.38 13.16 18.76
CA HIS A 62 36.53 13.00 17.87
C HIS A 62 36.22 13.45 16.45
N GLU A 63 36.58 14.68 16.10
CA GLU A 63 36.43 15.27 14.75
C GLU A 63 37.13 14.46 13.63
N ASN A 64 38.08 13.59 13.98
CA ASN A 64 38.81 12.75 13.04
C ASN A 64 38.12 11.41 12.70
N ASP A 65 36.96 11.12 13.30
CA ASP A 65 36.19 9.92 12.94
C ASP A 65 35.77 9.99 11.45
N SER A 66 36.08 8.94 10.68
CA SER A 66 35.63 8.80 9.29
C SER A 66 34.11 8.97 9.17
N ARG A 67 33.36 8.59 10.20
CA ARG A 67 31.90 8.74 10.26
C ARG A 67 31.45 10.20 10.27
N VAL A 68 32.16 11.07 11.00
CA VAL A 68 31.86 12.52 11.05
C VAL A 68 32.13 13.14 9.67
N ARG A 69 33.20 12.73 9.00
CA ARG A 69 33.51 13.18 7.63
C ARG A 69 32.45 12.74 6.62
N ASP A 70 32.00 11.49 6.69
CA ASP A 70 30.93 10.98 5.81
C ASP A 70 29.61 11.71 6.04
N LEU A 71 29.28 12.01 7.30
CA LEU A 71 28.10 12.80 7.66
C LEU A 71 28.20 14.23 7.12
N LYS A 72 29.32 14.92 7.35
CA LYS A 72 29.55 16.28 6.83
C LYS A 72 29.47 16.32 5.30
N LYS A 73 30.05 15.34 4.60
CA LYS A 73 29.94 15.22 3.14
C LYS A 73 28.50 14.99 2.67
N LYS A 74 27.74 14.15 3.40
CA LYS A 74 26.31 13.94 3.10
C LYS A 74 25.49 15.21 3.33
N ALA A 75 25.76 15.94 4.43
CA ALA A 75 25.13 17.22 4.72
C ALA A 75 25.45 18.26 3.64
N GLU A 76 26.71 18.32 3.19
CA GLU A 76 27.16 19.22 2.11
C GLU A 76 26.40 18.98 0.81
N THR A 77 26.26 17.71 0.39
CA THR A 77 25.48 17.35 -0.81
C THR A 77 24.01 17.76 -0.69
N LEU A 78 23.37 17.46 0.44
CA LEU A 78 21.95 17.79 0.66
C LEU A 78 21.74 19.32 0.72
N ALA A 79 22.62 20.02 1.43
CA ALA A 79 22.58 21.46 1.56
C ALA A 79 22.81 22.16 0.22
N ALA A 80 23.76 21.68 -0.60
CA ALA A 80 23.99 22.21 -1.93
C ALA A 80 22.72 22.16 -2.80
N CYS A 81 22.05 21.00 -2.85
CA CYS A 81 20.85 20.84 -3.68
C CYS A 81 19.71 21.74 -3.20
N MET A 82 19.46 21.77 -1.89
CA MET A 82 18.42 22.62 -1.30
C MET A 82 18.70 24.11 -1.50
N SER A 83 19.96 24.52 -1.33
CA SER A 83 20.37 25.93 -1.48
C SER A 83 20.23 26.41 -2.91
N ILE A 84 20.59 25.58 -3.90
CA ILE A 84 20.38 25.89 -5.33
C ILE A 84 18.89 26.02 -5.63
N ALA A 85 18.06 25.09 -5.16
CA ALA A 85 16.62 25.15 -5.40
C ALA A 85 15.98 26.41 -4.75
N LEU A 86 16.37 26.77 -3.52
CA LEU A 86 15.88 27.99 -2.86
C LEU A 86 16.42 29.27 -3.51
N LEU A 87 17.65 29.26 -4.00
CA LEU A 87 18.21 30.36 -4.80
C LEU A 87 17.32 30.62 -6.03
N ILE A 88 17.02 29.56 -6.80
CA ILE A 88 16.19 29.65 -8.00
C ILE A 88 14.79 30.15 -7.67
N MET A 89 14.14 29.56 -6.66
CA MET A 89 12.73 29.82 -6.40
C MET A 89 12.49 31.16 -5.69
N ASN A 90 13.42 31.60 -4.83
CA ASN A 90 13.18 32.73 -3.92
C ASN A 90 14.07 33.96 -4.17
N LYS A 91 15.19 33.82 -4.88
CA LYS A 91 16.17 34.90 -5.05
C LYS A 91 16.35 35.33 -6.50
N TRP A 92 16.23 34.41 -7.45
CA TRP A 92 16.28 34.78 -8.86
C TRP A 92 15.03 35.56 -9.27
N SER A 93 15.25 36.66 -9.98
CA SER A 93 14.15 37.42 -10.59
C SER A 93 13.43 36.57 -11.65
N PRO A 94 12.17 36.88 -12.00
CA PRO A 94 11.47 36.22 -13.10
C PRO A 94 12.28 36.19 -14.39
N LYS A 95 12.97 37.29 -14.71
CA LYS A 95 13.83 37.41 -15.90
C LYS A 95 15.04 36.47 -15.86
N MET A 96 15.68 36.31 -14.70
CA MET A 96 16.77 35.34 -14.52
C MET A 96 16.29 33.90 -14.67
N ARG A 97 15.13 33.56 -14.06
CA ARG A 97 14.56 32.21 -14.17
C ARG A 97 14.28 31.84 -15.63
N ARG A 98 13.71 32.75 -16.42
CA ARG A 98 13.47 32.55 -17.86
C ARG A 98 14.75 32.43 -18.68
N HIS A 99 15.77 33.23 -18.37
CA HIS A 99 17.08 33.10 -19.02
C HIS A 99 17.70 31.74 -18.75
N ALA A 100 17.75 31.33 -17.48
CA ALA A 100 18.25 30.01 -17.09
C ALA A 100 17.44 28.86 -17.70
N GLU A 101 16.11 28.98 -17.72
CA GLU A 101 15.22 28.03 -18.39
C GLU A 101 15.60 27.85 -19.87
N LYS A 102 15.76 28.96 -20.61
CA LYS A 102 16.16 28.92 -22.01
C LYS A 102 17.51 28.21 -22.21
N LEU A 103 18.51 28.51 -21.36
CA LEU A 103 19.81 27.85 -21.41
C LEU A 103 19.70 26.34 -21.18
N ILE A 104 18.93 25.93 -20.18
CA ILE A 104 18.76 24.52 -19.79
C ILE A 104 17.91 23.76 -20.82
N LEU A 105 16.87 24.36 -21.39
CA LEU A 105 16.07 23.77 -22.46
C LEU A 105 16.88 23.62 -23.75
N ASN A 106 17.68 24.63 -24.13
CA ASN A 106 18.62 24.50 -25.25
C ASN A 106 19.61 23.35 -25.00
N LYS A 107 20.12 23.21 -23.78
CA LYS A 107 20.98 22.09 -23.41
C LYS A 107 20.26 20.74 -23.53
N ALA A 108 18.99 20.67 -23.14
CA ALA A 108 18.15 19.49 -23.26
C ALA A 108 17.90 19.09 -24.73
N ILE A 109 17.68 20.05 -25.61
CA ILE A 109 17.57 19.85 -27.07
C ILE A 109 18.87 19.29 -27.62
N HIS A 110 20.01 19.89 -27.28
CA HIS A 110 21.33 19.38 -27.69
C HIS A 110 21.62 17.96 -27.18
N LYS A 111 20.95 17.51 -26.12
CA LYS A 111 21.04 16.16 -25.56
C LYS A 111 19.93 15.23 -26.03
N ASN A 112 19.05 15.69 -26.91
CA ASN A 112 17.88 14.96 -27.42
C ASN A 112 16.90 14.49 -26.33
N TYR A 113 16.80 15.23 -25.22
CA TYR A 113 15.81 14.93 -24.17
C TYR A 113 14.43 15.51 -24.53
N VAL A 114 14.39 16.61 -25.26
CA VAL A 114 13.17 17.26 -25.77
C VAL A 114 13.44 17.82 -27.18
N ASP A 115 12.43 17.79 -28.05
CA ASP A 115 12.52 18.36 -29.40
C ASP A 115 12.22 19.86 -29.39
N ASP A 116 12.87 20.62 -30.26
CA ASP A 116 12.66 22.08 -30.39
C ASP A 116 11.19 22.45 -30.67
N LYS A 117 10.52 21.67 -31.53
CA LYS A 117 9.09 21.85 -31.84
C LYS A 117 8.17 21.72 -30.61
N ASN A 118 8.63 21.06 -29.56
CA ASN A 118 7.87 20.81 -28.33
C ASN A 118 8.03 21.94 -27.30
N LEU A 119 8.97 22.88 -27.48
CA LEU A 119 9.17 24.01 -26.57
C LEU A 119 7.92 24.89 -26.44
N LYS A 120 7.12 25.02 -27.49
CA LYS A 120 5.85 25.77 -27.46
C LYS A 120 4.85 25.24 -26.41
N PHE A 121 4.96 23.97 -26.04
CA PHE A 121 4.11 23.34 -25.03
C PHE A 121 4.72 23.45 -23.63
N VAL A 122 6.05 23.52 -23.52
CA VAL A 122 6.74 23.81 -22.25
C VAL A 122 6.41 25.24 -21.79
N TYR A 123 6.50 26.22 -22.67
CA TYR A 123 6.28 27.64 -22.34
C TYR A 123 4.81 28.04 -22.16
N ALA A 124 3.85 27.21 -22.61
CA ALA A 124 2.42 27.53 -22.54
C ALA A 124 1.89 27.65 -21.11
N LEU A 125 2.66 27.17 -20.13
CA LEU A 125 2.18 26.84 -18.79
C LEU A 125 2.70 27.77 -17.68
N ASP A 126 3.59 28.73 -17.99
CA ASP A 126 4.20 29.65 -17.00
C ASP A 126 3.84 31.14 -17.25
N ILE A 127 2.70 31.41 -17.91
CA ILE A 127 2.34 32.73 -18.46
C ILE A 127 1.88 33.74 -17.38
N SER A 128 1.88 33.40 -16.08
CA SER A 128 1.18 34.21 -15.07
C SER A 128 1.94 35.42 -14.50
N GLU A 129 3.26 35.52 -14.69
CA GLU A 129 4.02 36.67 -14.19
C GLU A 129 4.18 37.73 -15.30
N GLU A 130 3.49 38.88 -15.15
CA GLU A 130 3.81 40.11 -15.88
C GLU A 130 5.31 40.41 -15.67
N ILE A 131 6.09 40.39 -16.74
CA ILE A 131 7.53 40.60 -16.62
C ILE A 131 7.74 42.08 -16.41
N ASP A 132 8.15 42.43 -15.20
CA ASP A 132 8.86 43.66 -15.00
C ASP A 132 10.21 43.58 -15.76
N GLU A 133 10.28 44.24 -16.92
CA GLU A 133 11.48 44.26 -17.76
C GLU A 133 12.69 44.87 -17.05
N THR A 134 12.47 45.58 -15.93
CA THR A 134 13.52 46.23 -15.13
C THR A 134 14.42 45.26 -14.35
N GLY A 135 14.10 43.95 -14.36
CA GLY A 135 14.97 42.92 -13.78
C GLY A 135 16.33 42.80 -14.47
N TRP A 136 17.38 42.49 -13.71
CA TRP A 136 18.72 42.24 -14.25
C TRP A 136 18.86 40.84 -14.85
N VAL A 137 19.77 40.69 -15.81
CA VAL A 137 20.25 39.41 -16.35
C VAL A 137 21.77 39.46 -16.32
N ILE A 138 22.41 38.38 -15.86
CA ILE A 138 23.87 38.26 -15.90
C ILE A 138 24.26 37.45 -17.13
N GLU A 139 24.25 38.08 -18.30
CA GLU A 139 24.54 37.41 -19.59
C GLU A 139 25.97 36.85 -19.69
N LYS A 140 26.88 37.25 -18.80
CA LYS A 140 28.29 36.80 -18.83
C LYS A 140 28.54 35.47 -18.12
N ASN A 141 27.52 34.88 -17.49
CA ASN A 141 27.67 33.71 -16.62
C ASN A 141 26.88 32.48 -17.09
N ASP A 142 26.51 32.41 -18.37
CA ASP A 142 25.71 31.30 -18.93
C ASP A 142 26.34 29.92 -18.67
N ASP A 143 27.66 29.78 -18.87
CA ASP A 143 28.37 28.52 -18.60
C ASP A 143 28.32 28.12 -17.12
N ILE A 144 28.37 29.11 -16.21
CA ILE A 144 28.30 28.87 -14.76
C ILE A 144 26.87 28.46 -14.37
N ILE A 145 25.85 29.11 -14.93
CA ILE A 145 24.44 28.75 -14.73
C ILE A 145 24.20 27.31 -15.24
N ILE A 146 24.68 26.99 -16.44
CA ILE A 146 24.56 25.65 -17.00
C ILE A 146 25.28 24.63 -16.11
N ASP A 147 26.52 24.88 -15.67
CA ASP A 147 27.23 23.93 -14.81
C ASP A 147 26.50 23.73 -13.47
N LEU A 148 26.10 24.83 -12.82
CA LEU A 148 25.40 24.81 -11.54
C LEU A 148 24.10 24.00 -11.61
N LEU A 149 23.28 24.21 -12.64
CA LEU A 149 21.96 23.58 -12.76
C LEU A 149 22.02 22.19 -13.41
N TRP A 150 22.73 22.06 -14.53
CA TRP A 150 22.78 20.84 -15.32
C TRP A 150 23.65 19.77 -14.65
N ASN A 151 24.81 20.15 -14.11
CA ASN A 151 25.78 19.22 -13.55
C ASN A 151 25.71 19.13 -12.02
N LYS A 152 25.77 20.25 -11.30
CA LYS A 152 25.85 20.23 -9.82
C LYS A 152 24.49 19.95 -9.18
N PHE A 153 23.43 20.64 -9.62
CA PHE A 153 22.04 20.35 -9.21
C PHE A 153 21.45 19.12 -9.92
N ASN A 154 22.13 18.67 -10.98
CA ASN A 154 21.85 17.43 -11.71
C ASN A 154 20.46 17.38 -12.39
N MET A 155 20.00 18.50 -12.96
CA MET A 155 18.78 18.53 -13.78
C MET A 155 18.85 17.59 -15.00
N LYS A 156 20.06 17.26 -15.47
CA LYS A 156 20.25 16.30 -16.57
C LYS A 156 19.66 14.93 -16.27
N GLU A 157 19.75 14.46 -15.02
CA GLU A 157 19.21 13.17 -14.61
C GLU A 157 17.68 13.22 -14.60
N HIS A 158 17.10 14.29 -14.05
CA HIS A 158 15.65 14.52 -14.10
C HIS A 158 15.14 14.54 -15.55
N PHE A 159 15.77 15.30 -16.44
CA PHE A 159 15.36 15.38 -17.85
C PHE A 159 15.53 14.05 -18.57
N HIS A 160 16.59 13.29 -18.24
CA HIS A 160 16.76 11.93 -18.76
C HIS A 160 15.62 11.01 -18.30
N MET A 161 15.25 11.03 -17.02
CA MET A 161 14.15 10.23 -16.47
C MET A 161 12.81 10.58 -17.14
N VAL A 162 12.50 11.87 -17.31
CA VAL A 162 11.27 12.33 -18.00
C VAL A 162 11.28 11.87 -19.45
N HIS A 163 12.41 11.99 -20.15
CA HIS A 163 12.56 11.52 -21.51
C HIS A 163 12.31 10.01 -21.64
N ILE A 164 12.93 9.18 -20.79
CA ILE A 164 12.73 7.73 -20.79
C ILE A 164 11.27 7.37 -20.52
N HIS A 165 10.63 8.02 -19.55
CA HIS A 165 9.22 7.79 -19.26
C HIS A 165 8.32 8.15 -20.45
N ARG A 166 8.56 9.29 -21.12
CA ARG A 166 7.83 9.67 -22.34
C ARG A 166 8.01 8.67 -23.48
N LEU A 167 9.19 8.04 -23.62
CA LEU A 167 9.39 6.95 -24.58
C LEU A 167 8.53 5.72 -24.24
N TRP A 168 8.37 5.39 -22.95
CA TRP A 168 7.48 4.31 -22.53
C TRP A 168 6.01 4.64 -22.75
N VAL A 169 5.61 5.88 -22.55
CA VAL A 169 4.26 6.38 -22.87
C VAL A 169 3.99 6.26 -24.37
N GLN A 170 4.92 6.71 -25.22
CA GLN A 170 4.81 6.57 -26.68
C GLN A 170 4.70 5.10 -27.11
N ARG A 171 5.54 4.20 -26.55
CA ARG A 171 5.48 2.77 -26.86
C ARG A 171 4.17 2.11 -26.45
N SER A 172 3.65 2.49 -25.27
CA SER A 172 2.35 2.01 -24.79
C SER A 172 1.25 2.48 -25.73
N TYR A 173 1.28 3.75 -26.15
CA TYR A 173 0.34 4.28 -27.13
C TYR A 173 0.43 3.55 -28.48
N ASP A 174 1.61 3.43 -29.07
CA ASP A 174 1.79 2.77 -30.38
C ASP A 174 1.24 1.35 -30.40
N ARG A 175 1.29 0.67 -29.25
CA ARG A 175 0.80 -0.69 -29.07
C ARG A 175 -0.71 -0.79 -28.86
N LEU A 176 -1.35 0.28 -28.40
CA LEU A 176 -2.76 0.29 -27.98
C LEU A 176 -3.64 1.22 -28.82
N LYS A 177 -3.06 2.06 -29.69
CA LYS A 177 -3.77 3.11 -30.44
C LYS A 177 -4.93 2.60 -31.29
N GLU A 178 -4.83 1.38 -31.84
CA GLU A 178 -5.93 0.77 -32.64
C GLU A 178 -7.18 0.52 -31.79
N HIS A 179 -7.04 0.41 -30.47
CA HIS A 179 -8.14 0.28 -29.52
C HIS A 179 -8.56 1.61 -28.88
N MET A 180 -7.83 2.69 -29.15
CA MET A 180 -8.08 4.02 -28.60
C MET A 180 -8.25 5.04 -29.73
N PRO A 181 -9.22 4.85 -30.64
CA PRO A 181 -9.33 5.70 -31.81
C PRO A 181 -9.59 7.16 -31.45
N SER A 182 -10.13 7.47 -30.27
CA SER A 182 -10.33 8.83 -29.76
C SER A 182 -9.05 9.52 -29.29
N LEU A 183 -7.98 8.77 -28.98
CA LEU A 183 -6.72 9.30 -28.44
C LEU A 183 -5.75 9.72 -29.55
N CYS A 184 -5.60 11.03 -29.73
CA CYS A 184 -4.72 11.63 -30.73
C CYS A 184 -3.21 11.46 -30.39
N PRO A 185 -2.33 11.18 -31.37
CA PRO A 185 -0.88 11.12 -31.15
C PRO A 185 -0.27 12.39 -30.57
N GLU A 186 -0.79 13.58 -30.91
CA GLU A 186 -0.26 14.86 -30.41
C GLU A 186 -0.52 15.02 -28.89
N ILE A 187 -1.61 14.44 -28.34
CA ILE A 187 -1.82 14.39 -26.89
C ILE A 187 -0.67 13.62 -26.23
N ILE A 188 -0.29 12.47 -26.79
CA ILE A 188 0.80 11.63 -26.30
C ILE A 188 2.16 12.32 -26.46
N GLU A 189 2.36 13.04 -27.57
CA GLU A 189 3.55 13.86 -27.75
C GLU A 189 3.66 14.96 -26.69
N ARG A 190 2.53 15.54 -26.27
CA ARG A 190 2.47 16.57 -25.22
C ARG A 190 2.66 16.02 -23.81
N HIS A 191 2.44 14.74 -23.60
CA HIS A 191 2.48 14.11 -22.30
C HIS A 191 3.75 14.48 -21.54
N ASP A 192 3.57 14.96 -20.30
CA ASP A 192 4.62 15.31 -19.36
C ASP A 192 5.60 16.41 -19.80
N LEU A 193 5.33 17.15 -20.89
CA LEU A 193 6.21 18.24 -21.31
C LEU A 193 6.31 19.36 -20.26
N SER A 194 5.27 19.55 -19.44
CA SER A 194 5.31 20.46 -18.29
C SER A 194 6.43 20.12 -17.30
N LYS A 195 6.89 18.87 -17.19
CA LYS A 195 8.02 18.50 -16.31
C LYS A 195 9.37 19.06 -16.76
N PHE A 196 9.47 19.59 -17.99
CA PHE A 196 10.63 20.36 -18.47
C PHE A 196 10.54 21.85 -18.13
N ALA A 197 9.36 22.38 -17.81
CA ALA A 197 9.21 23.76 -17.39
C ALA A 197 9.99 24.00 -16.10
N PHE A 198 10.66 25.14 -16.01
CA PHE A 198 11.76 25.32 -15.07
C PHE A 198 11.35 25.17 -13.60
N SER A 199 10.24 25.78 -13.19
CA SER A 199 9.71 25.69 -11.83
C SER A 199 9.36 24.24 -11.43
N GLN A 200 8.83 23.47 -12.37
CA GLN A 200 8.47 22.07 -12.17
C GLN A 200 9.73 21.19 -12.14
N ALA A 201 10.67 21.43 -13.06
CA ALA A 201 11.95 20.73 -13.14
C ALA A 201 12.75 20.84 -11.83
N VAL A 202 12.77 22.03 -11.20
CA VAL A 202 13.43 22.22 -9.89
C VAL A 202 12.82 21.30 -8.82
N GLY A 203 11.49 21.31 -8.67
CA GLY A 203 10.81 20.51 -7.67
C GLY A 203 10.92 19.00 -7.91
N TYR A 204 10.82 18.55 -9.17
CA TYR A 204 10.99 17.14 -9.51
C TYR A 204 12.45 16.66 -9.39
N THR A 205 13.43 17.51 -9.68
CA THR A 205 14.85 17.20 -9.43
C THR A 205 15.10 16.96 -7.93
N MET A 206 14.56 17.82 -7.06
CA MET A 206 14.63 17.62 -5.61
C MET A 206 14.07 16.26 -5.17
N LYS A 207 12.91 15.86 -5.74
CA LYS A 207 12.25 14.62 -5.35
C LYS A 207 12.90 13.37 -5.93
N HIS A 208 13.17 13.34 -7.22
CA HIS A 208 13.55 12.11 -7.92
C HIS A 208 15.07 11.91 -8.02
N VAL A 209 15.84 12.99 -8.09
CA VAL A 209 17.30 12.91 -8.16
C VAL A 209 17.91 12.93 -6.77
N HIS A 210 17.42 13.82 -5.90
CA HIS A 210 18.00 14.03 -4.55
C HIS A 210 17.23 13.34 -3.42
N ASN A 211 16.14 12.62 -3.73
CA ASN A 211 15.27 11.94 -2.76
C ASN A 211 14.85 12.84 -1.57
N THR A 212 14.66 14.13 -1.81
CA THR A 212 14.35 15.12 -0.78
C THR A 212 12.90 15.57 -0.93
N TYR A 213 12.09 15.29 0.08
CA TYR A 213 10.70 15.76 0.13
C TYR A 213 10.68 17.17 0.71
N HIS A 214 10.29 18.15 -0.11
CA HIS A 214 10.24 19.54 0.29
C HIS A 214 8.98 20.21 -0.27
N HIS A 215 8.55 21.33 0.33
CA HIS A 215 7.37 22.06 -0.15
C HIS A 215 7.50 22.48 -1.63
N MET A 216 8.73 22.72 -2.11
CA MET A 216 9.01 22.99 -3.53
C MET A 216 8.57 21.86 -4.46
N TRP A 217 8.76 20.60 -4.06
CA TRP A 217 8.25 19.46 -4.83
C TRP A 217 6.72 19.45 -4.83
N LYS A 218 6.09 19.73 -3.69
CA LYS A 218 4.62 19.84 -3.61
C LYS A 218 4.10 20.92 -4.55
N THR A 219 4.72 22.11 -4.56
CA THR A 219 4.38 23.20 -5.48
C THR A 219 4.56 22.78 -6.94
N ALA A 220 5.69 22.15 -7.30
CA ALA A 220 5.93 21.64 -8.65
C ALA A 220 4.90 20.58 -9.08
N CYS A 221 4.54 19.68 -8.16
CA CYS A 221 3.53 18.66 -8.37
C CYS A 221 2.14 19.30 -8.54
N ASP A 222 1.78 20.26 -7.70
CA ASP A 222 0.52 20.98 -7.83
C ASP A 222 0.46 21.76 -9.15
N LEU A 223 1.55 22.42 -9.58
CA LEU A 223 1.63 23.05 -10.90
C LEU A 223 1.49 22.02 -12.04
N HIS A 224 2.12 20.86 -11.92
CA HIS A 224 2.00 19.79 -12.90
C HIS A 224 0.57 19.25 -13.03
N LEU A 225 -0.05 18.92 -11.89
CA LEU A 225 -1.45 18.53 -11.84
C LEU A 225 -2.33 19.64 -12.43
N GLN A 226 -2.04 20.91 -12.14
CA GLN A 226 -2.81 22.03 -12.66
C GLN A 226 -2.72 22.20 -14.18
N ASN A 227 -1.61 21.77 -14.78
CA ASN A 227 -1.28 21.98 -16.17
C ASN A 227 -1.53 20.77 -17.07
N GLU A 228 -1.70 19.57 -16.49
CA GLU A 228 -1.87 18.34 -17.24
C GLU A 228 -3.27 17.73 -16.97
N PRO A 229 -4.17 17.78 -17.97
CA PRO A 229 -5.55 17.37 -17.80
C PRO A 229 -5.75 15.86 -17.61
N HIS A 230 -4.75 15.01 -17.88
CA HIS A 230 -4.88 13.56 -17.67
C HIS A 230 -4.86 13.14 -16.19
N HIS A 231 -4.38 13.97 -15.26
CA HIS A 231 -4.39 13.58 -13.85
C HIS A 231 -5.80 13.65 -13.24
N PRO A 232 -6.33 12.58 -12.65
CA PRO A 232 -7.66 12.60 -12.03
C PRO A 232 -7.80 13.64 -10.91
N GLN A 233 -6.71 13.94 -10.20
CA GLN A 233 -6.67 14.97 -9.15
C GLN A 233 -6.91 16.38 -9.69
N THR A 234 -6.72 16.62 -10.98
CA THR A 234 -7.01 17.90 -11.63
C THR A 234 -8.50 18.21 -11.62
N TRP A 235 -9.35 17.17 -11.62
CA TRP A 235 -10.80 17.28 -11.77
C TRP A 235 -11.57 17.12 -10.46
N SER A 236 -11.01 16.37 -9.50
CA SER A 236 -11.60 16.13 -8.18
C SER A 236 -11.23 17.18 -7.12
N LYS A 237 -10.12 17.92 -7.30
CA LYS A 237 -9.85 19.11 -6.46
C LYS A 237 -10.91 20.18 -6.79
N SER A 238 -11.31 20.99 -5.81
CA SER A 238 -12.48 21.88 -5.85
C SER A 238 -12.37 23.07 -6.83
N TRP A 239 -12.21 22.83 -8.13
CA TRP A 239 -12.21 23.84 -9.19
C TRP A 239 -13.64 24.12 -9.64
N THR A 240 -14.01 25.40 -9.83
CA THR A 240 -15.31 25.74 -10.42
C THR A 240 -15.35 25.33 -11.91
N PRO A 241 -16.54 25.10 -12.48
CA PRO A 241 -16.69 24.78 -13.90
C PRO A 241 -15.97 25.76 -14.85
N GLU A 242 -16.04 27.07 -14.58
CA GLU A 242 -15.42 28.13 -15.39
C GLU A 242 -13.90 28.01 -15.38
N VAL A 243 -13.37 27.68 -14.22
CA VAL A 243 -11.93 27.56 -13.99
C VAL A 243 -11.39 26.30 -14.69
N LYS A 244 -12.14 25.18 -14.69
CA LYS A 244 -11.81 23.98 -15.48
C LYS A 244 -11.83 24.28 -16.99
N CYS A 245 -12.86 24.99 -17.46
CA CYS A 245 -12.99 25.39 -18.86
C CYS A 245 -11.80 26.24 -19.32
N LYS A 246 -11.51 27.34 -18.61
CA LYS A 246 -10.39 28.25 -18.93
C LYS A 246 -9.04 27.54 -18.98
N LYS A 247 -8.83 26.55 -18.12
CA LYS A 247 -7.61 25.74 -18.13
C LYS A 247 -7.49 24.88 -19.37
N LEU A 248 -8.57 24.21 -19.77
CA LEU A 248 -8.58 23.45 -21.00
C LEU A 248 -8.39 24.33 -22.22
N GLU A 249 -9.03 25.51 -22.27
CA GLU A 249 -8.79 26.49 -23.33
C GLU A 249 -7.29 26.84 -23.43
N LEU A 250 -6.64 27.07 -22.29
CA LEU A 250 -5.22 27.37 -22.24
C LEU A 250 -4.37 26.16 -22.68
N TRP A 251 -4.69 24.96 -22.22
CA TRP A 251 -3.98 23.73 -22.60
C TRP A 251 -4.13 23.45 -24.10
N MET A 252 -5.32 23.64 -24.66
CA MET A 252 -5.62 23.45 -26.09
C MET A 252 -5.05 24.58 -26.97
N LYS A 253 -4.54 25.67 -26.37
CA LYS A 253 -3.86 26.73 -27.10
C LYS A 253 -2.66 26.15 -27.87
N ASN A 254 -2.55 26.51 -29.15
CA ASN A 254 -1.53 26.02 -30.08
C ASN A 254 -1.64 24.54 -30.49
N ALA A 255 -2.80 23.92 -30.30
CA ALA A 255 -3.09 22.61 -30.87
C ALA A 255 -2.93 22.63 -32.40
N CYS A 256 -2.30 21.61 -32.95
CA CYS A 256 -2.10 21.46 -34.39
C CYS A 256 -3.06 20.44 -35.00
N ASP A 257 -3.54 19.47 -34.22
CA ASP A 257 -4.54 18.48 -34.61
C ASP A 257 -5.97 18.99 -34.33
N PHE A 258 -6.77 19.00 -35.38
CA PHE A 258 -8.21 19.29 -35.32
C PHE A 258 -8.98 18.10 -35.89
N ARG A 259 -9.80 17.48 -35.06
CA ARG A 259 -10.69 16.39 -35.44
C ARG A 259 -12.13 16.85 -35.31
N ASP A 260 -12.91 16.63 -36.36
CA ASP A 260 -14.31 17.09 -36.46
C ASP A 260 -14.47 18.60 -36.19
N GLY A 261 -13.43 19.39 -36.50
CA GLY A 261 -13.40 20.85 -36.29
C GLY A 261 -12.96 21.30 -34.89
N TYR A 262 -12.66 20.39 -33.98
CA TYR A 262 -12.26 20.70 -32.60
C TYR A 262 -10.81 20.26 -32.31
N PRO A 263 -10.04 21.04 -31.53
CA PRO A 263 -8.68 20.64 -31.16
C PRO A 263 -8.69 19.29 -30.44
N TYR A 264 -7.90 18.35 -30.92
CA TYR A 264 -7.84 16.96 -30.43
C TYR A 264 -9.19 16.20 -30.43
N GLY A 265 -10.20 16.69 -31.13
CA GLY A 265 -11.57 16.15 -31.09
C GLY A 265 -12.35 16.51 -29.83
N ILE A 266 -11.88 17.47 -29.03
CA ILE A 266 -12.51 17.88 -27.77
C ILE A 266 -13.40 19.09 -28.00
N ASN A 267 -14.72 18.90 -27.96
CA ASN A 267 -15.66 20.02 -27.96
C ASN A 267 -15.92 20.51 -26.53
N LEU A 268 -15.33 21.66 -26.17
CA LEU A 268 -15.49 22.26 -24.84
C LEU A 268 -16.96 22.58 -24.51
N ALA A 269 -17.80 22.85 -25.50
CA ALA A 269 -19.21 23.16 -25.29
C ALA A 269 -20.05 21.94 -24.87
N THR A 270 -19.54 20.72 -25.06
CA THR A 270 -20.23 19.47 -24.70
C THR A 270 -19.72 18.84 -23.41
N LEU A 271 -18.65 19.37 -22.82
CA LEU A 271 -18.09 18.84 -21.58
C LEU A 271 -18.90 19.31 -20.36
N ASP A 272 -19.18 18.37 -19.46
CA ASP A 272 -19.76 18.70 -18.15
C ASP A 272 -18.63 19.06 -17.17
N PHE A 273 -18.32 20.36 -17.07
CA PHE A 273 -17.32 20.85 -16.14
C PHE A 273 -17.76 20.81 -14.66
N ALA A 274 -19.04 20.55 -14.37
CA ALA A 274 -19.49 20.31 -13.00
C ALA A 274 -19.13 18.89 -12.53
N SER A 275 -18.93 17.95 -13.45
CA SER A 275 -18.51 16.59 -13.13
C SER A 275 -17.04 16.50 -12.68
N GLU A 276 -16.75 15.46 -11.89
CA GLU A 276 -15.39 15.00 -11.58
C GLU A 276 -14.82 14.09 -12.68
N ASP A 277 -15.65 13.72 -13.66
CA ASP A 277 -15.27 12.81 -14.73
C ASP A 277 -14.36 13.50 -15.78
N LEU A 278 -13.41 12.72 -16.28
CA LEU A 278 -12.43 13.15 -17.26
C LEU A 278 -13.12 13.06 -18.63
N ALA A 279 -12.81 13.98 -19.54
CA ALA A 279 -13.09 13.72 -20.95
C ALA A 279 -12.38 12.41 -21.35
N GLU A 280 -13.03 11.59 -22.17
CA GLU A 280 -12.56 10.24 -22.52
C GLU A 280 -11.08 10.22 -22.95
N VAL A 281 -10.67 11.19 -23.78
CA VAL A 281 -9.29 11.29 -24.28
C VAL A 281 -8.26 11.45 -23.16
N PHE A 282 -8.55 12.23 -22.11
CA PHE A 282 -7.64 12.41 -20.97
C PHE A 282 -7.65 11.20 -20.04
N LEU A 283 -8.79 10.50 -19.95
CA LEU A 283 -8.89 9.24 -19.22
C LEU A 283 -8.05 8.15 -19.90
N LEU A 284 -8.07 8.08 -21.24
CA LEU A 284 -7.23 7.17 -22.02
C LEU A 284 -5.74 7.55 -21.95
N GLU A 285 -5.40 8.85 -21.99
CA GLU A 285 -4.02 9.31 -21.77
C GLU A 285 -3.51 8.89 -20.36
N SER A 286 -4.32 9.11 -19.32
CA SER A 286 -4.02 8.68 -17.95
C SER A 286 -3.83 7.16 -17.85
N PHE A 287 -4.61 6.40 -18.61
CA PHE A 287 -4.46 4.95 -18.69
C PHE A 287 -3.14 4.56 -19.37
N ILE A 288 -2.78 5.19 -20.49
CA ILE A 288 -1.49 4.98 -21.17
C ILE A 288 -0.31 5.29 -20.25
N ASP A 289 -0.38 6.39 -19.49
CA ASP A 289 0.63 6.73 -18.47
C ASP A 289 0.82 5.59 -17.45
N MET A 290 -0.28 5.09 -16.87
CA MET A 290 -0.17 3.97 -15.93
C MET A 290 0.39 2.70 -16.59
N VAL A 291 -0.02 2.38 -17.81
CA VAL A 291 0.52 1.24 -18.57
C VAL A 291 2.04 1.42 -18.75
N ALA A 292 2.49 2.63 -19.09
CA ALA A 292 3.92 2.94 -19.26
C ALA A 292 4.70 2.80 -17.95
N ILE A 293 4.19 3.34 -16.83
CA ILE A 293 4.81 3.21 -15.50
C ILE A 293 4.91 1.74 -15.10
N GLU A 294 3.84 0.97 -15.29
CA GLU A 294 3.79 -0.44 -14.97
C GLU A 294 4.78 -1.25 -15.83
N TRP A 295 4.84 -0.92 -17.13
CA TRP A 295 5.75 -1.55 -18.08
C TRP A 295 7.22 -1.29 -17.72
N GLU A 296 7.56 -0.02 -17.52
CA GLU A 296 8.89 0.45 -17.16
C GLU A 296 9.36 -0.17 -15.84
N ARG A 297 8.57 -0.02 -14.78
CA ARG A 297 9.07 -0.19 -13.41
C ARG A 297 8.86 -1.57 -12.83
N LYS A 298 7.78 -2.26 -13.22
CA LYS A 298 7.43 -3.55 -12.64
C LYS A 298 7.56 -4.71 -13.60
N LYS A 299 7.28 -4.48 -14.88
CA LYS A 299 7.41 -5.49 -15.93
C LYS A 299 8.81 -5.48 -16.57
N GLY A 300 9.75 -4.72 -16.00
CA GLY A 300 11.17 -4.72 -16.35
C GLY A 300 11.48 -4.18 -17.74
N GLY A 301 10.56 -3.40 -18.34
CA GLY A 301 10.76 -2.85 -19.68
C GLY A 301 10.97 -3.91 -20.77
N ARG A 302 10.47 -5.14 -20.59
CA ARG A 302 10.68 -6.18 -21.61
C ARG A 302 9.83 -5.89 -22.84
N LEU A 303 10.45 -5.87 -24.02
CA LEU A 303 9.76 -5.60 -25.28
C LEU A 303 8.91 -6.78 -25.77
N ASP A 304 9.23 -7.99 -25.30
CA ASP A 304 8.54 -9.25 -25.62
C ASP A 304 7.22 -9.44 -24.84
N ILE A 305 6.86 -8.51 -23.97
CA ILE A 305 5.63 -8.62 -23.17
C ILE A 305 4.42 -8.71 -24.10
N HIS A 306 3.43 -9.53 -23.77
CA HIS A 306 2.17 -9.56 -24.50
C HIS A 306 1.31 -8.34 -24.17
N THR A 307 0.52 -7.85 -25.14
CA THR A 307 -0.35 -6.67 -24.94
C THR A 307 -1.32 -6.88 -23.77
N ARG A 308 -1.82 -8.10 -23.58
CA ARG A 308 -2.67 -8.47 -22.43
C ARG A 308 -1.98 -8.23 -21.08
N ASP A 309 -0.72 -8.65 -20.97
CA ASP A 309 0.04 -8.55 -19.73
C ASP A 309 0.46 -7.10 -19.52
N LEU A 310 0.63 -6.34 -20.61
CA LEU A 310 0.92 -4.91 -20.61
C LEU A 310 -0.27 -4.11 -20.04
N VAL A 311 -1.49 -4.35 -20.51
CA VAL A 311 -2.68 -3.56 -20.12
C VAL A 311 -3.22 -3.90 -18.73
N TYR A 312 -2.85 -5.05 -18.15
CA TYR A 312 -3.23 -5.39 -16.79
C TYR A 312 -2.56 -4.45 -15.78
N ILE A 313 -3.39 -3.76 -15.01
CA ILE A 313 -3.02 -2.82 -13.94
C ILE A 313 -3.75 -3.27 -12.67
N GLU A 314 -3.04 -3.30 -11.54
CA GLU A 314 -3.65 -3.65 -10.26
C GLU A 314 -4.74 -2.63 -9.87
N ASP A 315 -5.87 -3.12 -9.35
CA ASP A 315 -7.04 -2.29 -9.01
C ASP A 315 -6.71 -1.12 -8.07
N LYS A 316 -5.74 -1.30 -7.16
CA LYS A 316 -5.30 -0.24 -6.24
C LYS A 316 -4.86 1.05 -6.95
N PHE A 317 -4.36 0.97 -8.19
CA PHE A 317 -4.00 2.15 -8.98
C PHE A 317 -5.23 2.80 -9.62
N LEU A 318 -6.26 2.00 -9.94
CA LEU A 318 -7.50 2.49 -10.52
C LEU A 318 -8.37 3.24 -9.49
N ARG A 319 -8.15 3.02 -8.19
CA ARG A 319 -8.81 3.76 -7.10
C ARG A 319 -8.55 5.27 -7.09
N ARG A 320 -7.62 5.76 -7.91
CA ARG A 320 -7.40 7.20 -8.13
C ARG A 320 -8.48 7.86 -9.00
N TYR A 321 -9.28 7.06 -9.70
CA TYR A 321 -10.39 7.50 -10.54
C TYR A 321 -11.69 7.64 -9.75
N SER A 322 -12.62 8.45 -10.26
CA SER A 322 -14.02 8.43 -9.83
C SER A 322 -14.62 7.03 -10.05
N LYS A 323 -15.74 6.71 -9.39
CA LYS A 323 -16.42 5.41 -9.59
C LYS A 323 -16.81 5.19 -11.06
N GLY A 324 -17.24 6.23 -11.77
CA GLY A 324 -17.62 6.17 -13.18
C GLY A 324 -16.41 5.90 -14.09
N GLN A 325 -15.35 6.69 -13.93
CA GLN A 325 -14.08 6.53 -14.64
C GLN A 325 -13.43 5.16 -14.38
N HIS A 326 -13.46 4.68 -13.13
CA HIS A 326 -12.95 3.35 -12.76
C HIS A 326 -13.71 2.25 -13.50
N LYS A 327 -15.04 2.32 -13.53
CA LYS A 327 -15.87 1.38 -14.29
C LYS A 327 -15.54 1.42 -15.78
N PHE A 328 -15.36 2.62 -16.35
CA PHE A 328 -14.99 2.79 -17.75
C PHE A 328 -13.62 2.16 -18.06
N ILE A 329 -12.57 2.50 -17.31
CA ILE A 329 -11.22 1.96 -17.52
C ILE A 329 -11.18 0.46 -17.32
N SER A 330 -11.86 -0.07 -16.29
CA SER A 330 -11.95 -1.52 -16.08
C SER A 330 -12.62 -2.22 -17.26
N ALA A 331 -13.76 -1.70 -17.74
CA ALA A 331 -14.45 -2.24 -18.91
C ALA A 331 -13.56 -2.18 -20.17
N PHE A 332 -12.87 -1.07 -20.39
CA PHE A 332 -11.95 -0.89 -21.50
C PHE A 332 -10.76 -1.85 -21.44
N MET A 333 -10.14 -2.02 -20.27
CA MET A 333 -9.11 -3.02 -20.02
C MET A 333 -9.61 -4.43 -20.34
N TYR A 334 -10.84 -4.77 -19.98
CA TYR A 334 -11.40 -6.08 -20.30
C TYR A 334 -11.61 -6.27 -21.79
N GLN A 335 -12.21 -5.32 -22.49
CA GLN A 335 -12.36 -5.36 -23.94
C GLN A 335 -11.01 -5.54 -24.64
N LEU A 336 -9.98 -4.82 -24.18
CA LEU A 336 -8.60 -5.00 -24.66
C LEU A 336 -8.14 -6.44 -24.46
N ILE A 337 -8.24 -6.98 -23.25
CA ILE A 337 -7.76 -8.33 -22.96
C ILE A 337 -8.57 -9.39 -23.73
N ASP A 338 -9.89 -9.23 -23.84
CA ASP A 338 -10.81 -10.12 -24.58
C ASP A 338 -10.52 -10.14 -26.08
N SER A 339 -10.01 -9.04 -26.64
CA SER A 339 -9.64 -8.97 -28.06
C SER A 339 -8.43 -9.85 -28.43
N PHE A 340 -7.72 -10.44 -27.44
CA PHE A 340 -6.59 -11.33 -27.66
C PHE A 340 -6.99 -12.82 -27.50
N PRO A 341 -7.06 -13.62 -28.60
CA PRO A 341 -7.65 -14.98 -28.61
C PRO A 341 -6.95 -16.07 -27.77
N SER A 342 -5.81 -15.78 -27.14
CA SER A 342 -4.91 -16.77 -26.52
C SER A 342 -5.29 -17.21 -25.10
N TRP A 343 -6.56 -17.09 -24.73
CA TRP A 343 -7.08 -17.37 -23.38
C TRP A 343 -8.12 -18.51 -23.33
N LYS A 344 -8.19 -19.36 -24.37
CA LYS A 344 -9.08 -20.52 -24.33
C LYS A 344 -8.57 -21.53 -23.30
N ASP A 345 -9.28 -21.64 -22.17
CA ASP A 345 -9.46 -22.74 -21.19
C ASP A 345 -8.35 -23.78 -20.85
N GLU A 346 -7.17 -23.74 -21.47
CA GLU A 346 -6.23 -24.86 -21.50
C GLU A 346 -5.37 -25.00 -20.23
N ASP A 347 -5.32 -23.97 -19.36
CA ASP A 347 -4.44 -23.95 -18.17
C ASP A 347 -5.18 -23.99 -16.81
N LEU A 348 -6.50 -24.19 -16.80
CA LEU A 348 -7.24 -24.33 -15.54
C LEU A 348 -7.21 -25.77 -15.03
N THR A 349 -6.80 -25.93 -13.78
CA THR A 349 -6.93 -27.19 -13.05
C THR A 349 -8.40 -27.52 -12.78
N GLN A 350 -8.74 -28.79 -12.54
CA GLN A 350 -10.13 -29.19 -12.26
C GLN A 350 -10.73 -28.44 -11.06
N ARG A 351 -9.95 -28.22 -9.99
CA ARG A 351 -10.41 -27.45 -8.82
C ARG A 351 -10.73 -25.99 -9.15
N GLU A 352 -10.02 -25.40 -10.10
CA GLU A 352 -10.26 -24.02 -10.54
C GLU A 352 -11.51 -23.94 -11.40
N LYS A 353 -11.72 -24.93 -12.28
CA LYS A 353 -12.97 -25.09 -13.05
C LYS A 353 -14.17 -25.26 -12.12
N ASN A 354 -14.03 -26.08 -11.08
CA ASN A 354 -15.05 -26.22 -10.05
C ASN A 354 -15.30 -24.88 -9.35
N LEU A 355 -14.27 -24.19 -8.86
CA LEU A 355 -14.46 -22.88 -8.23
C LEU A 355 -15.18 -21.86 -9.13
N LEU A 356 -14.89 -21.86 -10.43
CA LEU A 356 -15.54 -20.97 -11.39
C LEU A 356 -16.99 -21.33 -11.68
N SER A 357 -17.45 -22.55 -11.43
CA SER A 357 -18.87 -22.88 -11.55
C SER A 357 -19.74 -22.15 -10.52
N PHE A 358 -19.14 -21.55 -9.49
CA PHE A 358 -19.80 -20.71 -8.47
C PHE A 358 -19.69 -19.21 -8.76
N VAL A 359 -19.20 -18.85 -9.95
CA VAL A 359 -19.07 -17.47 -10.43
C VAL A 359 -20.05 -17.28 -11.58
N ARG A 360 -20.72 -16.12 -11.64
CA ARG A 360 -21.62 -15.80 -12.75
C ARG A 360 -20.86 -15.79 -14.07
N GLU A 361 -21.51 -16.19 -15.16
CA GLU A 361 -20.86 -16.39 -16.46
C GLU A 361 -20.11 -15.13 -16.93
N GLU A 362 -20.74 -13.97 -16.77
CA GLU A 362 -20.18 -12.67 -17.13
C GLU A 362 -18.89 -12.30 -16.37
N ASP A 363 -18.65 -12.91 -15.21
CA ASP A 363 -17.52 -12.62 -14.33
C ASP A 363 -16.47 -13.74 -14.30
N LYS A 364 -16.74 -14.91 -14.90
CA LYS A 364 -15.78 -16.03 -14.95
C LYS A 364 -14.44 -15.60 -15.56
N ASN A 365 -14.48 -14.89 -16.68
CA ASN A 365 -13.27 -14.38 -17.34
C ASN A 365 -12.47 -13.44 -16.43
N PHE A 366 -13.15 -12.57 -15.66
CA PHE A 366 -12.50 -11.69 -14.70
C PHE A 366 -11.82 -12.49 -13.57
N ILE A 367 -12.53 -13.44 -12.96
CA ILE A 367 -12.00 -14.27 -11.87
C ILE A 367 -10.84 -15.15 -12.36
N MET A 368 -10.93 -15.75 -13.54
CA MET A 368 -9.83 -16.50 -14.15
C MET A 368 -8.58 -15.64 -14.33
N ARG A 369 -8.75 -14.39 -14.76
CA ARG A 369 -7.64 -13.41 -14.90
C ARG A 369 -7.01 -13.05 -13.57
N GLN A 370 -7.81 -12.77 -12.55
CA GLN A 370 -7.31 -12.51 -11.21
C GLN A 370 -6.55 -13.72 -10.67
N MET A 371 -7.04 -14.92 -10.91
CA MET A 371 -6.38 -16.15 -10.50
C MET A 371 -4.99 -16.33 -11.14
N GLN A 372 -4.87 -16.11 -12.45
CA GLN A 372 -3.57 -16.20 -13.14
C GLN A 372 -2.60 -15.09 -12.71
N SER A 373 -3.11 -13.87 -12.53
CA SER A 373 -2.33 -12.76 -11.95
C SER A 373 -1.81 -13.13 -10.55
N GLN A 374 -2.68 -13.70 -9.71
CA GLN A 374 -2.31 -14.14 -8.37
C GLN A 374 -1.28 -15.27 -8.39
N LYS A 375 -1.36 -16.24 -9.33
CA LYS A 375 -0.34 -17.30 -9.50
C LYS A 375 1.05 -16.69 -9.72
N LYS A 376 1.13 -15.67 -10.58
CA LYS A 376 2.39 -14.96 -10.85
C LYS A 376 2.90 -14.20 -9.62
N VAL A 377 2.02 -13.46 -8.93
CA VAL A 377 2.38 -12.72 -7.72
C VAL A 377 2.90 -13.65 -6.62
N GLU A 378 2.25 -14.80 -6.42
CA GLU A 378 2.70 -15.78 -5.43
C GLU A 378 4.02 -16.45 -5.81
N LEU A 379 4.23 -16.74 -7.11
CA LEU A 379 5.50 -17.27 -7.60
C LEU A 379 6.64 -16.28 -7.35
N ASP A 380 6.46 -15.02 -7.73
CA ASP A 380 7.45 -13.95 -7.51
C ASP A 380 7.77 -13.79 -6.02
N ARG A 381 6.76 -13.82 -5.14
CA ARG A 381 6.93 -13.76 -3.69
C ARG A 381 7.73 -14.94 -3.13
N ILE A 382 7.41 -16.16 -3.58
CA ILE A 382 8.10 -17.38 -3.14
C ILE A 382 9.56 -17.36 -3.59
N LEU A 383 9.82 -16.97 -4.84
CA LEU A 383 11.17 -16.84 -5.39
C LEU A 383 11.98 -15.75 -4.66
N GLN A 384 11.35 -14.61 -4.34
CA GLN A 384 11.98 -13.55 -3.54
C GLN A 384 12.37 -14.05 -2.15
N HIS A 385 11.45 -14.68 -1.42
CA HIS A 385 11.74 -15.23 -0.09
C HIS A 385 12.85 -16.31 -0.14
N ALA A 386 12.88 -17.13 -1.20
CA ALA A 386 13.92 -18.12 -1.40
C ALA A 386 15.31 -17.47 -1.58
N ARG A 387 15.39 -16.36 -2.33
CA ARG A 387 16.62 -15.56 -2.51
C ARG A 387 17.07 -14.92 -1.18
N GLU A 388 16.15 -14.32 -0.44
CA GLU A 388 16.43 -13.64 0.84
C GLU A 388 16.86 -14.62 1.94
N SER A 389 16.33 -15.85 1.94
CA SER A 389 16.69 -16.88 2.92
C SER A 389 18.09 -17.48 2.71
N GLY A 390 18.90 -16.96 1.78
CA GLY A 390 20.27 -17.41 1.54
C GLY A 390 20.38 -18.84 1.00
N ARG A 391 19.27 -19.46 0.58
CA ARG A 391 19.27 -20.82 0.01
C ARG A 391 19.85 -20.88 -1.41
N SER A 392 20.31 -19.76 -1.95
CA SER A 392 20.79 -19.62 -3.33
C SER A 392 22.31 -19.51 -3.48
N SER A 393 23.11 -19.63 -2.40
CA SER A 393 24.57 -19.43 -2.49
C SER A 393 25.39 -20.67 -2.88
N ALA A 394 24.77 -21.82 -3.14
CA ALA A 394 25.45 -22.97 -3.73
C ALA A 394 25.09 -23.06 -5.22
N GLY A 395 26.05 -22.72 -6.08
CA GLY A 395 25.90 -22.79 -7.55
C GLY A 395 25.37 -24.16 -7.98
N PRO A 396 24.19 -24.25 -8.62
CA PRO A 396 23.58 -25.54 -8.88
C PRO A 396 24.06 -26.13 -10.21
N SER A 397 24.40 -27.42 -10.18
CA SER A 397 24.31 -28.29 -11.35
C SER A 397 22.83 -28.38 -11.80
N GLY A 398 22.59 -28.27 -13.11
CA GLY A 398 21.27 -27.92 -13.69
C GLY A 398 20.07 -28.80 -13.32
N ALA A 399 20.27 -30.05 -12.90
CA ALA A 399 19.17 -30.97 -12.59
C ALA A 399 18.47 -30.71 -11.24
N SER A 400 19.12 -30.00 -10.29
CA SER A 400 18.48 -29.69 -8.99
C SER A 400 17.55 -28.46 -9.07
N TYR A 401 17.76 -27.60 -10.07
CA TYR A 401 17.02 -26.36 -10.22
C TYR A 401 15.60 -26.61 -10.76
N GLU A 402 15.45 -27.50 -11.75
CA GLU A 402 14.15 -27.82 -12.36
C GLU A 402 13.14 -28.37 -11.34
N LYS A 403 13.54 -29.31 -10.47
CA LYS A 403 12.67 -29.85 -9.41
C LYS A 403 12.26 -28.81 -8.37
N SER A 404 13.11 -27.80 -8.13
CA SER A 404 12.77 -26.71 -7.21
C SER A 404 11.73 -25.77 -7.80
N ASP A 405 11.78 -25.56 -9.12
CA ASP A 405 10.87 -24.69 -9.86
C ASP A 405 9.44 -25.26 -9.89
N GLU A 406 9.29 -26.56 -10.16
CA GLU A 406 7.99 -27.24 -10.11
C GLU A 406 7.33 -27.15 -8.71
N ARG A 407 8.13 -27.29 -7.64
CA ARG A 407 7.63 -27.17 -6.27
C ARG A 407 7.19 -25.75 -5.95
N PHE A 408 7.95 -24.73 -6.38
CA PHE A 408 7.58 -23.33 -6.19
C PHE A 408 6.33 -22.98 -7.01
N GLN A 409 6.25 -23.42 -8.26
CA GLN A 409 5.08 -23.23 -9.11
C GLN A 409 3.84 -23.87 -8.51
N LYS A 410 3.94 -25.13 -8.04
CA LYS A 410 2.80 -25.80 -7.38
C LYS A 410 2.34 -25.02 -6.15
N LYS A 411 3.26 -24.61 -5.27
CA LYS A 411 2.93 -23.84 -4.08
C LYS A 411 2.32 -22.47 -4.43
N ALA A 412 2.83 -21.80 -5.46
CA ALA A 412 2.27 -20.55 -5.96
C ALA A 412 0.84 -20.74 -6.47
N ASN A 413 0.60 -21.82 -7.22
CA ASN A 413 -0.72 -22.17 -7.73
C ASN A 413 -1.71 -22.51 -6.60
N ASP A 414 -1.26 -23.22 -5.56
CA ASP A 414 -2.06 -23.49 -4.35
C ASP A 414 -2.40 -22.20 -3.61
N ASN A 415 -1.41 -21.36 -3.33
CA ASN A 415 -1.62 -20.07 -2.67
C ASN A 415 -2.59 -19.16 -3.45
N ALA A 416 -2.44 -19.12 -4.78
CA ALA A 416 -3.32 -18.33 -5.63
C ALA A 416 -4.75 -18.87 -5.62
N TYR A 417 -4.91 -20.20 -5.73
CA TYR A 417 -6.21 -20.84 -5.63
C TYR A 417 -6.90 -20.50 -4.29
N PHE A 418 -6.23 -20.67 -3.16
CA PHE A 418 -6.80 -20.35 -1.84
C PHE A 418 -7.14 -18.86 -1.69
N THR A 419 -6.27 -17.98 -2.17
CA THR A 419 -6.56 -16.53 -2.20
C THR A 419 -7.82 -16.23 -3.01
N MET A 420 -7.99 -16.88 -4.15
CA MET A 420 -9.17 -16.70 -4.99
C MET A 420 -10.45 -17.28 -4.38
N VAL A 421 -10.39 -18.44 -3.72
CA VAL A 421 -11.53 -18.97 -2.95
C VAL A 421 -11.99 -17.92 -1.94
N ALA A 422 -11.06 -17.43 -1.11
CA ALA A 422 -11.40 -16.43 -0.10
C ALA A 422 -11.95 -15.13 -0.71
N TYR A 423 -11.35 -14.64 -1.79
CA TYR A 423 -11.82 -13.44 -2.49
C TYR A 423 -13.23 -13.61 -3.04
N ILE A 424 -13.51 -14.72 -3.74
CA ILE A 424 -14.84 -14.99 -4.30
C ILE A 424 -15.88 -15.07 -3.17
N VAL A 425 -15.58 -15.81 -2.11
CA VAL A 425 -16.47 -15.98 -0.97
C VAL A 425 -16.77 -14.64 -0.28
N MET A 426 -15.75 -13.82 -0.04
CA MET A 426 -15.89 -12.62 0.79
C MET A 426 -16.34 -11.38 0.01
N GLU A 427 -15.89 -11.22 -1.22
CA GLU A 427 -16.10 -9.98 -1.99
C GLU A 427 -17.14 -10.14 -3.10
N TYR A 428 -17.33 -11.36 -3.61
CA TYR A 428 -18.10 -11.58 -4.83
C TYR A 428 -19.46 -12.23 -4.57
N TRP A 429 -19.54 -13.18 -3.63
CA TRP A 429 -20.83 -13.72 -3.20
C TRP A 429 -21.70 -12.63 -2.55
N ASP A 430 -23.01 -12.68 -2.80
CA ASP A 430 -23.94 -11.80 -2.10
C ASP A 430 -24.14 -12.25 -0.64
N TYR A 431 -24.74 -11.38 0.17
CA TYR A 431 -24.96 -11.66 1.59
C TYR A 431 -25.84 -12.90 1.83
N ASN A 432 -26.92 -13.06 1.05
CA ASN A 432 -27.85 -14.17 1.21
C ASN A 432 -27.18 -15.50 0.86
N PHE A 433 -26.40 -15.53 -0.22
CA PHE A 433 -25.66 -16.71 -0.62
C PHE A 433 -24.58 -17.07 0.42
N ARG A 434 -23.81 -16.10 0.93
CA ARG A 434 -22.86 -16.34 2.03
C ARG A 434 -23.54 -16.94 3.27
N LYS A 435 -24.67 -16.39 3.69
CA LYS A 435 -25.44 -16.86 4.85
C LYS A 435 -25.96 -18.29 4.66
N HIS A 436 -26.41 -18.61 3.45
CA HIS A 436 -26.81 -19.98 3.10
C HIS A 436 -25.62 -20.95 3.23
N VAL A 437 -24.47 -20.62 2.63
CA VAL A 437 -23.26 -21.45 2.72
C VAL A 437 -22.75 -21.58 4.15
N GLU A 438 -22.79 -20.50 4.94
CA GLU A 438 -22.49 -20.54 6.37
C GLU A 438 -23.36 -21.58 7.10
N GLY A 439 -24.67 -21.61 6.81
CA GLY A 439 -25.58 -22.62 7.35
C GLY A 439 -25.15 -24.05 7.02
N LEU A 440 -24.73 -24.31 5.77
CA LEU A 440 -24.23 -25.63 5.35
C LEU A 440 -22.94 -26.02 6.09
N ILE A 441 -22.00 -25.09 6.20
CA ILE A 441 -20.71 -25.32 6.88
C ILE A 441 -20.90 -25.54 8.38
N LEU A 442 -21.77 -24.76 9.04
CA LEU A 442 -22.09 -24.94 10.45
C LEU A 442 -22.83 -26.25 10.73
N LYS A 443 -23.77 -26.64 9.86
CA LYS A 443 -24.41 -27.95 9.93
C LYS A 443 -23.37 -29.07 9.83
N LYS A 444 -22.45 -28.98 8.86
CA LYS A 444 -21.35 -29.95 8.70
C LYS A 444 -20.44 -30.01 9.94
N ALA A 445 -20.16 -28.85 10.55
CA ALA A 445 -19.37 -28.77 11.77
C ALA A 445 -20.03 -29.41 13.00
N ILE A 446 -21.36 -29.38 13.09
CA ILE A 446 -22.13 -30.10 14.13
C ILE A 446 -22.06 -31.61 13.88
N GLU A 447 -22.29 -32.04 12.63
CA GLU A 447 -22.22 -33.45 12.23
C GLU A 447 -20.85 -34.07 12.55
N GLU A 448 -19.76 -33.31 12.36
CA GLU A 448 -18.40 -33.74 12.69
C GLU A 448 -17.95 -33.41 14.13
N HIS A 449 -18.86 -32.95 14.98
CA HIS A 449 -18.62 -32.65 16.40
C HIS A 449 -17.52 -31.61 16.66
N PHE A 450 -17.36 -30.62 15.79
CA PHE A 450 -16.51 -29.45 16.04
C PHE A 450 -17.18 -28.42 16.95
N ILE A 451 -18.51 -28.28 16.82
CA ILE A 451 -19.35 -27.38 17.62
C ILE A 451 -20.58 -28.12 18.15
N LYS A 452 -21.14 -27.66 19.27
CA LYS A 452 -22.45 -28.13 19.77
C LYS A 452 -23.55 -27.31 19.09
N GLU A 453 -24.70 -27.91 18.82
CA GLU A 453 -25.85 -27.22 18.23
C GLU A 453 -26.31 -26.03 19.10
N SER A 454 -26.26 -26.17 20.43
CA SER A 454 -26.58 -25.10 21.37
C SER A 454 -25.67 -23.87 21.27
N HIS A 455 -24.52 -23.98 20.60
CA HIS A 455 -23.59 -22.87 20.39
C HIS A 455 -23.92 -22.04 19.15
N LEU A 456 -24.80 -22.50 18.24
CA LEU A 456 -25.09 -21.78 16.98
C LEU A 456 -25.55 -20.33 17.22
N GLN A 457 -26.38 -20.11 18.24
CA GLN A 457 -26.83 -18.77 18.64
C GLN A 457 -25.68 -17.83 19.02
N TRP A 458 -24.51 -18.34 19.39
CA TRP A 458 -23.32 -17.56 19.76
C TRP A 458 -22.31 -17.42 18.62
N ILE A 459 -22.47 -18.19 17.53
CA ILE A 459 -21.59 -18.17 16.34
C ILE A 459 -22.05 -17.11 15.33
N THR A 460 -23.06 -16.31 15.67
CA THR A 460 -23.45 -15.16 14.86
C THR A 460 -22.47 -14.02 15.06
N VAL A 461 -21.48 -13.94 14.18
CA VAL A 461 -20.70 -12.70 14.07
C VAL A 461 -21.62 -11.62 13.54
N ILE A 462 -21.57 -10.48 14.22
CA ILE A 462 -22.23 -9.23 13.87
C ILE A 462 -21.66 -8.76 12.52
N GLU A 463 -22.06 -9.38 11.42
CA GLU A 463 -21.99 -8.71 10.12
C GLU A 463 -23.14 -7.71 10.10
N LYS A 464 -23.04 -6.64 10.91
CA LYS A 464 -23.78 -5.39 10.70
C LYS A 464 -23.24 -4.74 9.43
N ARG A 465 -23.39 -5.39 8.28
CA ARG A 465 -23.63 -4.63 7.06
C ARG A 465 -25.08 -4.21 7.15
N GLU A 466 -25.32 -2.92 6.97
CA GLU A 466 -26.65 -2.35 6.80
C GLU A 466 -27.48 -3.36 5.99
N GLU A 467 -28.55 -3.88 6.58
CA GLU A 467 -29.44 -4.79 5.87
C GLU A 467 -29.72 -4.13 4.52
N PRO A 468 -29.36 -4.77 3.39
CA PRO A 468 -29.56 -4.14 2.10
C PRO A 468 -31.04 -3.76 2.02
N MET A 469 -31.32 -2.46 1.90
CA MET A 469 -32.67 -1.91 1.71
C MET A 469 -33.41 -2.86 0.78
N GLU A 470 -34.47 -3.51 1.28
CA GLU A 470 -35.24 -4.58 0.65
C GLU A 470 -35.08 -4.60 -0.88
N VAL A 471 -34.06 -5.31 -1.37
CA VAL A 471 -33.92 -5.54 -2.81
C VAL A 471 -34.83 -6.72 -3.10
N GLU A 472 -36.06 -6.43 -3.52
CA GLU A 472 -37.14 -7.40 -3.83
C GLU A 472 -36.79 -8.43 -4.95
N ASN A 473 -35.57 -8.44 -5.47
CA ASN A 473 -35.14 -9.41 -6.46
C ASN A 473 -34.36 -10.53 -5.78
N GLY A 474 -34.98 -11.71 -5.67
CA GLY A 474 -34.32 -12.94 -5.22
C GLY A 474 -32.99 -13.15 -5.94
N SER A 475 -31.96 -13.51 -5.18
CA SER A 475 -30.58 -13.67 -5.71
C SER A 475 -30.58 -14.62 -6.91
N GLU A 476 -30.24 -14.11 -8.10
CA GLU A 476 -30.14 -14.88 -9.34
C GLU A 476 -29.15 -16.07 -9.22
N LEU A 477 -28.21 -16.00 -8.27
CA LEU A 477 -27.27 -17.07 -7.97
C LEU A 477 -27.94 -18.32 -7.37
N LEU A 478 -29.07 -18.16 -6.65
CA LEU A 478 -29.84 -19.30 -6.14
C LEU A 478 -30.58 -20.07 -7.24
N ASN A 479 -30.73 -19.49 -8.44
CA ASN A 479 -31.39 -20.14 -9.57
C ASN A 479 -30.45 -21.06 -10.36
N ASN A 480 -29.14 -21.03 -10.08
CA ASN A 480 -28.21 -21.97 -10.68
C ASN A 480 -28.11 -23.20 -9.74
N PRO A 481 -28.52 -24.40 -10.19
CA PRO A 481 -28.59 -25.59 -9.35
C PRO A 481 -27.19 -26.15 -9.11
N VAL A 482 -26.36 -25.42 -8.37
CA VAL A 482 -25.10 -25.98 -7.91
C VAL A 482 -25.39 -26.88 -6.73
N ALA A 483 -24.83 -28.09 -6.75
CA ALA A 483 -25.04 -29.03 -5.66
C ALA A 483 -24.42 -28.45 -4.38
N GLU A 484 -25.21 -28.37 -3.30
CA GLU A 484 -24.75 -27.94 -1.98
C GLU A 484 -23.51 -28.74 -1.53
N ASP A 485 -23.45 -30.02 -1.90
CA ASP A 485 -22.31 -30.90 -1.64
C ASP A 485 -20.99 -30.40 -2.28
N ASP A 486 -21.06 -29.78 -3.46
CA ASP A 486 -19.86 -29.24 -4.12
C ASP A 486 -19.36 -27.96 -3.42
N LEU A 487 -20.28 -27.12 -2.90
CA LEU A 487 -19.93 -25.96 -2.08
C LEU A 487 -19.23 -26.38 -0.79
N VAL A 488 -19.85 -27.33 -0.08
CA VAL A 488 -19.29 -27.88 1.16
C VAL A 488 -17.93 -28.49 0.86
N LYS A 489 -17.79 -29.28 -0.21
CA LYS A 489 -16.50 -29.88 -0.59
C LYS A 489 -15.42 -28.82 -0.81
N ILE A 490 -15.68 -27.77 -1.59
CA ILE A 490 -14.67 -26.75 -1.88
C ILE A 490 -14.26 -25.99 -0.63
N ILE A 491 -15.20 -25.60 0.22
CA ILE A 491 -14.88 -24.79 1.39
C ILE A 491 -14.33 -25.65 2.54
N TRP A 492 -14.99 -26.76 2.84
CA TRP A 492 -14.68 -27.64 3.96
C TRP A 492 -13.41 -28.46 3.72
N GLU A 493 -13.30 -29.09 2.55
CA GLU A 493 -12.21 -30.02 2.22
C GLU A 493 -11.08 -29.30 1.47
N ASP A 494 -11.36 -28.76 0.27
CA ASP A 494 -10.32 -28.22 -0.61
C ASP A 494 -9.65 -26.98 0.00
N PHE A 495 -10.44 -26.02 0.47
CA PHE A 495 -9.97 -24.83 1.18
C PHE A 495 -9.63 -25.10 2.65
N SER A 496 -9.98 -26.29 3.17
CA SER A 496 -9.56 -26.80 4.48
C SER A 496 -10.08 -26.00 5.69
N VAL A 497 -11.32 -25.48 5.64
CA VAL A 497 -11.98 -24.91 6.83
C VAL A 497 -12.09 -25.95 7.96
N ARG A 498 -12.20 -27.24 7.62
CA ARG A 498 -12.19 -28.34 8.59
C ARG A 498 -10.94 -28.33 9.49
N GLU A 499 -9.77 -28.04 8.92
CA GLU A 499 -8.51 -27.97 9.68
C GLU A 499 -8.51 -26.77 10.64
N HIS A 500 -9.02 -25.61 10.20
CA HIS A 500 -9.22 -24.46 11.09
C HIS A 500 -10.17 -24.82 12.25
N PHE A 501 -11.29 -25.51 11.97
CA PHE A 501 -12.24 -25.91 13.00
C PHE A 501 -11.64 -26.93 13.99
N SER A 502 -10.77 -27.81 13.50
CA SER A 502 -9.97 -28.73 14.33
C SER A 502 -9.03 -27.97 15.27
N GLN A 503 -8.29 -26.99 14.76
CA GLN A 503 -7.41 -26.12 15.56
C GLN A 503 -8.22 -25.34 16.61
N MET A 504 -9.38 -24.82 16.24
CA MET A 504 -10.26 -24.11 17.18
C MET A 504 -10.83 -25.02 18.27
N LYS A 505 -11.18 -26.26 17.94
CA LYS A 505 -11.63 -27.26 18.91
C LYS A 505 -10.51 -27.60 19.91
N SER A 506 -9.26 -27.76 19.43
CA SER A 506 -8.09 -27.98 20.28
C SER A 506 -7.84 -26.81 21.21
N HIS A 507 -7.79 -25.59 20.68
CA HIS A 507 -7.59 -24.36 21.44
C HIS A 507 -8.62 -24.21 22.57
N ARG A 508 -9.91 -24.32 22.23
CA ARG A 508 -11.01 -24.23 23.21
C ARG A 508 -10.98 -25.36 24.24
N HIS A 509 -10.52 -26.55 23.87
CA HIS A 509 -10.30 -27.64 24.82
C HIS A 509 -9.27 -27.24 25.89
N TRP A 510 -8.12 -26.68 25.49
CA TRP A 510 -7.07 -26.28 26.42
C TRP A 510 -7.43 -25.10 27.31
N ILE A 511 -8.26 -24.17 26.82
CA ILE A 511 -8.80 -23.09 27.63
C ILE A 511 -9.77 -23.63 28.67
N MET A 512 -10.64 -24.57 28.29
CA MET A 512 -11.52 -25.25 29.24
C MET A 512 -10.72 -26.03 30.29
N GLN A 513 -9.67 -26.75 29.91
CA GLN A 513 -8.78 -27.42 30.87
C GLN A 513 -8.11 -26.41 31.83
N SER A 514 -7.66 -25.27 31.31
CA SER A 514 -7.07 -24.19 32.11
C SER A 514 -8.08 -23.65 33.12
N PHE A 515 -9.33 -23.43 32.70
CA PHE A 515 -10.43 -23.02 33.57
C PHE A 515 -10.72 -24.05 34.65
N LEU A 516 -10.96 -25.32 34.31
CA LEU A 516 -11.27 -26.37 35.28
C LEU A 516 -10.20 -26.44 36.37
N ARG A 517 -8.92 -26.30 35.97
CA ARG A 517 -7.78 -26.36 36.86
C ARG A 517 -7.60 -25.12 37.74
N LEU A 518 -7.86 -23.93 37.20
CA LEU A 518 -7.60 -22.65 37.86
C LEU A 518 -8.86 -21.96 38.41
N SER A 519 -10.05 -22.53 38.22
CA SER A 519 -11.36 -21.97 38.60
C SER A 519 -11.43 -21.50 40.05
N LYS A 520 -10.81 -22.23 40.98
CA LYS A 520 -10.69 -21.86 42.41
C LYS A 520 -10.02 -20.51 42.66
N PHE A 521 -9.23 -20.01 41.71
CA PHE A 521 -8.52 -18.72 41.79
C PHE A 521 -9.24 -17.59 41.05
N VAL A 522 -10.26 -17.90 40.23
CA VAL A 522 -11.02 -16.94 39.42
C VAL A 522 -12.54 -17.17 39.58
N PRO A 523 -13.08 -17.11 40.82
CA PRO A 523 -14.48 -17.47 41.10
C PRO A 523 -15.51 -16.59 40.38
N GLU A 524 -15.12 -15.41 39.89
CA GLU A 524 -15.97 -14.51 39.11
C GLU A 524 -16.13 -14.93 37.64
N LEU A 525 -15.31 -15.86 37.15
CA LEU A 525 -15.38 -16.38 35.79
C LEU A 525 -16.26 -17.63 35.73
N SER A 526 -17.38 -17.56 35.03
CA SER A 526 -18.28 -18.72 34.88
C SER A 526 -17.82 -19.64 33.75
N GLU A 527 -18.16 -20.92 33.87
CA GLU A 527 -17.89 -21.93 32.83
C GLU A 527 -18.51 -21.54 31.48
N GLU A 528 -19.68 -20.91 31.47
CA GLU A 528 -20.36 -20.47 30.24
C GLU A 528 -19.56 -19.40 29.48
N VAL A 529 -18.86 -18.49 30.16
CA VAL A 529 -17.96 -17.53 29.50
C VAL A 529 -16.85 -18.28 28.77
N ILE A 530 -16.30 -19.32 29.40
CA ILE A 530 -15.26 -20.18 28.83
C ILE A 530 -15.80 -21.05 27.70
N GLU A 531 -17.01 -21.58 27.81
CA GLU A 531 -17.66 -22.29 26.70
C GLU A 531 -17.90 -21.37 25.49
N ARG A 532 -18.12 -20.07 25.72
CA ARG A 532 -18.30 -19.08 24.65
C ARG A 532 -17.00 -18.63 23.98
N HIS A 533 -15.88 -18.81 24.66
CA HIS A 533 -14.59 -18.33 24.20
C HIS A 533 -14.31 -18.71 22.74
N ASP A 534 -13.95 -17.70 21.94
CA ASP A 534 -13.57 -17.81 20.54
C ASP A 534 -14.61 -18.43 19.60
N LEU A 535 -15.89 -18.52 20.01
CA LEU A 535 -16.93 -19.07 19.13
C LEU A 535 -17.14 -18.23 17.86
N SER A 536 -16.85 -16.92 17.90
CA SER A 536 -16.88 -16.07 16.71
C SER A 536 -15.95 -16.56 15.59
N LYS A 537 -14.87 -17.29 15.90
CA LYS A 537 -13.94 -17.83 14.88
C LYS A 537 -14.54 -18.96 14.04
N PHE A 538 -15.70 -19.50 14.44
CA PHE A 538 -16.49 -20.43 13.61
C PHE A 538 -17.43 -19.72 12.64
N ALA A 539 -17.69 -18.42 12.83
CA ALA A 539 -18.48 -17.66 11.89
C ALA A 539 -17.76 -17.56 10.56
N PHE A 540 -18.53 -17.53 9.47
CA PHE A 540 -18.01 -17.82 8.15
C PHE A 540 -16.89 -16.88 7.70
N SER A 541 -17.06 -15.57 7.87
CA SER A 541 -16.04 -14.59 7.48
C SER A 541 -14.74 -14.70 8.28
N GLN A 542 -14.84 -14.96 9.58
CA GLN A 542 -13.66 -15.22 10.41
C GLN A 542 -13.00 -16.53 10.01
N ALA A 543 -13.77 -17.61 9.85
CA ALA A 543 -13.27 -18.91 9.44
C ALA A 543 -12.46 -18.86 8.14
N ILE A 544 -12.96 -18.15 7.11
CA ILE A 544 -12.25 -17.98 5.85
C ILE A 544 -10.91 -17.25 6.04
N GLY A 545 -10.91 -16.14 6.76
CA GLY A 545 -9.69 -15.36 7.00
C GLY A 545 -8.66 -16.12 7.86
N TYR A 546 -9.09 -16.76 8.94
CA TYR A 546 -8.20 -17.54 9.82
C TYR A 546 -7.63 -18.76 9.08
N THR A 547 -8.43 -19.42 8.23
CA THR A 547 -7.95 -20.54 7.38
C THR A 547 -6.84 -20.09 6.44
N LEU A 548 -6.99 -18.95 5.73
CA LEU A 548 -5.90 -18.40 4.90
C LEU A 548 -4.59 -18.23 5.70
N LYS A 549 -4.70 -17.70 6.92
CA LYS A 549 -3.54 -17.31 7.71
C LYS A 549 -2.83 -18.49 8.35
N TRP A 550 -3.58 -19.36 9.00
CA TRP A 550 -3.05 -20.39 9.91
C TRP A 550 -2.97 -21.77 9.27
N VAL A 551 -3.86 -22.08 8.33
CA VAL A 551 -3.80 -23.32 7.56
C VAL A 551 -2.89 -23.13 6.35
N HIS A 552 -3.10 -22.08 5.56
CA HIS A 552 -2.36 -21.87 4.29
C HIS A 552 -1.10 -21.00 4.43
N GLY A 553 -0.93 -20.28 5.53
CA GLY A 553 0.24 -19.40 5.73
C GLY A 553 0.23 -18.14 4.86
N ILE A 554 -0.93 -17.73 4.35
CA ILE A 554 -1.10 -16.61 3.41
C ILE A 554 -1.52 -15.35 4.19
N TYR A 555 -0.76 -14.25 4.02
CA TYR A 555 -1.08 -12.96 4.63
C TYR A 555 -1.86 -12.09 3.62
N HIS A 556 -3.18 -12.13 3.70
CA HIS A 556 -4.09 -11.39 2.80
C HIS A 556 -4.94 -10.36 3.57
N PRO A 557 -5.42 -9.25 2.96
CA PRO A 557 -6.34 -8.33 3.62
C PRO A 557 -7.60 -8.98 4.21
N ILE A 558 -8.11 -10.06 3.60
CA ILE A 558 -9.24 -10.84 4.13
C ILE A 558 -8.94 -11.40 5.53
N TRP A 559 -7.72 -11.90 5.75
CA TRP A 559 -7.27 -12.31 7.09
C TRP A 559 -7.27 -11.13 8.07
N ARG A 560 -6.79 -9.95 7.64
CA ARG A 560 -6.77 -8.76 8.50
C ARG A 560 -8.19 -8.34 8.89
N ASN A 561 -9.11 -8.31 7.95
CA ASN A 561 -10.52 -8.00 8.21
C ASN A 561 -11.14 -9.01 9.19
N ALA A 562 -10.88 -10.31 9.01
CA ALA A 562 -11.33 -11.36 9.93
C ALA A 562 -10.73 -11.22 11.34
N CYS A 563 -9.44 -10.92 11.43
CA CYS A 563 -8.75 -10.66 12.70
C CYS A 563 -9.35 -9.43 13.38
N ASP A 564 -9.48 -8.31 12.66
CA ASP A 564 -10.06 -7.09 13.20
C ASP A 564 -11.49 -7.37 13.68
N LEU A 565 -12.35 -7.98 12.86
CA LEU A 565 -13.71 -8.33 13.26
C LEU A 565 -13.75 -9.12 14.56
N HIS A 566 -12.86 -10.11 14.71
CA HIS A 566 -12.70 -10.89 15.94
C HIS A 566 -12.27 -10.04 17.14
N MET A 567 -11.21 -9.24 16.98
CA MET A 567 -10.69 -8.35 18.04
C MET A 567 -11.73 -7.31 18.48
N HIS A 568 -12.65 -6.92 17.60
CA HIS A 568 -13.72 -5.97 17.88
C HIS A 568 -14.99 -6.63 18.42
N SER A 569 -15.16 -7.95 18.28
CA SER A 569 -16.35 -8.69 18.72
C SER A 569 -16.14 -9.45 20.04
N GLU A 570 -14.90 -9.62 20.50
CA GLU A 570 -14.57 -10.43 21.67
C GLU A 570 -13.95 -9.58 22.78
N PRO A 571 -14.64 -9.41 23.92
CA PRO A 571 -14.22 -8.51 24.98
C PRO A 571 -13.01 -9.00 25.79
N HIS A 572 -12.55 -10.25 25.62
CA HIS A 572 -11.34 -10.75 26.29
C HIS A 572 -10.03 -10.28 25.64
N HIS A 573 -10.08 -9.63 24.47
CA HIS A 573 -8.87 -9.06 23.85
C HIS A 573 -8.51 -7.71 24.48
N PRO A 574 -7.28 -7.53 25.00
CA PRO A 574 -6.85 -6.24 25.54
C PRO A 574 -6.97 -5.09 24.52
N GLU A 575 -6.81 -5.36 23.23
CA GLU A 575 -6.90 -4.37 22.16
C GLU A 575 -8.30 -3.73 22.06
N MET A 576 -9.38 -4.47 22.36
CA MET A 576 -10.76 -3.95 22.42
C MET A 576 -10.88 -2.80 23.44
N TRP A 577 -10.10 -2.87 24.52
CA TRP A 577 -10.15 -1.91 25.62
C TRP A 577 -9.21 -0.73 25.42
N SER A 578 -8.32 -0.77 24.43
CA SER A 578 -7.37 0.31 24.19
C SER A 578 -8.06 1.64 23.82
N ASN A 579 -7.32 2.75 23.93
CA ASN A 579 -7.81 4.08 23.54
C ASN A 579 -8.09 4.24 22.03
N THR A 580 -7.81 3.23 21.19
CA THR A 580 -8.18 3.28 19.77
C THR A 580 -9.67 3.03 19.52
N HIS A 581 -10.38 2.47 20.51
CA HIS A 581 -11.80 2.16 20.41
C HIS A 581 -12.64 3.17 21.20
N SER A 582 -13.67 3.72 20.57
CA SER A 582 -14.58 4.63 21.26
C SER A 582 -15.41 3.88 22.32
N PRO A 583 -15.91 4.57 23.36
CA PRO A 583 -16.82 4.00 24.33
C PRO A 583 -18.04 3.32 23.69
N GLU A 584 -18.55 3.85 22.58
CA GLU A 584 -19.70 3.31 21.83
C GLU A 584 -19.35 1.97 21.17
N ASN A 585 -18.14 1.84 20.61
CA ASN A 585 -17.67 0.58 20.03
C ASN A 585 -17.53 -0.49 21.11
N LYS A 586 -16.92 -0.16 22.26
CA LYS A 586 -16.80 -1.06 23.40
C LYS A 586 -18.18 -1.48 23.92
N LYS A 587 -19.11 -0.53 24.01
CA LYS A 587 -20.51 -0.78 24.39
C LYS A 587 -21.18 -1.75 23.43
N SER A 588 -21.11 -1.50 22.12
CA SER A 588 -21.71 -2.37 21.10
C SER A 588 -21.11 -3.77 21.10
N CYS A 589 -19.81 -3.90 21.34
CA CYS A 589 -19.14 -5.19 21.50
C CYS A 589 -19.75 -5.96 22.69
N LEU A 590 -19.80 -5.33 23.87
CA LEU A 590 -20.34 -5.93 25.08
C LEU A 590 -21.82 -6.29 24.96
N GLU A 591 -22.65 -5.39 24.43
CA GLU A 591 -24.09 -5.64 24.26
C GLU A 591 -24.38 -6.81 23.31
N SER A 592 -23.58 -6.94 22.25
CA SER A 592 -23.72 -8.08 21.35
C SER A 592 -23.22 -9.37 21.97
N TRP A 593 -22.06 -9.34 22.63
CA TRP A 593 -21.47 -10.52 23.27
C TRP A 593 -22.38 -11.05 24.39
N LEU A 594 -22.97 -10.15 25.17
CA LEU A 594 -23.89 -10.50 26.26
C LEU A 594 -25.27 -10.98 25.76
N CYS A 595 -25.58 -10.80 24.48
CA CYS A 595 -26.88 -11.06 23.85
C CYS A 595 -28.03 -10.32 24.57
N VAL A 596 -28.58 -9.25 23.95
CA VAL A 596 -29.60 -8.32 24.51
C VAL A 596 -30.81 -9.00 25.22
N GLN A 597 -31.10 -10.28 24.95
CA GLN A 597 -32.21 -11.02 25.59
C GLN A 597 -31.89 -11.62 26.97
N ALA A 598 -30.63 -11.74 27.37
CA ALA A 598 -30.24 -12.17 28.72
C ALA A 598 -29.64 -10.96 29.46
N GLY A 599 -30.49 -10.04 29.94
CA GLY A 599 -30.05 -8.79 30.60
C GLY A 599 -28.81 -9.02 31.47
N GLY A 600 -27.69 -8.40 31.11
CA GLY A 600 -26.28 -8.80 31.40
C GLY A 600 -25.89 -9.18 32.83
N SER A 601 -26.80 -9.01 33.79
CA SER A 601 -26.76 -9.54 35.15
C SER A 601 -26.33 -11.01 35.27
N LYS A 602 -26.59 -11.88 34.27
CA LYS A 602 -26.23 -13.31 34.31
C LYS A 602 -24.72 -13.55 34.48
N TYR A 603 -23.88 -12.68 33.93
CA TYR A 603 -22.41 -12.83 33.96
C TYR A 603 -21.74 -11.88 34.96
N GLY A 604 -22.51 -11.22 35.83
CA GLY A 604 -21.98 -10.23 36.77
C GLY A 604 -21.42 -8.97 36.09
N VAL A 605 -21.79 -8.71 34.84
CA VAL A 605 -21.38 -7.52 34.07
C VAL A 605 -22.59 -6.66 33.78
N GLU A 606 -22.68 -5.53 34.47
CA GLU A 606 -23.67 -4.50 34.17
C GLU A 606 -23.00 -3.41 33.32
N VAL A 607 -23.27 -3.39 32.01
CA VAL A 607 -22.59 -2.50 31.04
C VAL A 607 -22.70 -1.02 31.45
N SER A 608 -23.83 -0.60 32.04
CA SER A 608 -24.07 0.75 32.57
C SER A 608 -23.12 1.15 33.71
N THR A 609 -22.50 0.19 34.40
CA THR A 609 -21.58 0.44 35.52
C THR A 609 -20.11 0.52 35.09
N LEU A 610 -19.80 0.13 33.84
CA LEU A 610 -18.45 0.12 33.33
C LEU A 610 -18.02 1.52 32.86
N ASN A 611 -16.80 1.93 33.23
CA ASN A 611 -16.17 3.09 32.63
C ASN A 611 -15.58 2.71 31.26
N LEU A 612 -16.38 2.80 30.20
CA LEU A 612 -15.96 2.44 28.83
C LEU A 612 -14.91 3.40 28.24
N ALA A 613 -14.69 4.57 28.84
CA ALA A 613 -13.55 5.42 28.48
C ALA A 613 -12.22 4.92 29.07
N SER A 614 -12.24 3.96 29.99
CA SER A 614 -11.04 3.35 30.56
C SER A 614 -10.40 2.33 29.61
N GLU A 615 -9.09 2.13 29.76
CA GLU A 615 -8.35 1.00 29.20
C GLU A 615 -8.38 -0.25 30.07
N SER A 616 -8.98 -0.16 31.26
CA SER A 616 -9.11 -1.31 32.17
C SER A 616 -10.23 -2.24 31.73
N MET A 617 -9.89 -3.52 31.56
CA MET A 617 -10.84 -4.57 31.25
C MET A 617 -11.81 -4.84 32.40
N ALA A 618 -13.05 -5.22 32.09
CA ALA A 618 -13.91 -5.81 33.11
C ALA A 618 -13.32 -7.13 33.62
N LYS A 619 -13.40 -7.38 34.93
CA LYS A 619 -12.68 -8.46 35.62
C LYS A 619 -12.90 -9.84 35.01
N VAL A 620 -14.13 -10.16 34.60
CA VAL A 620 -14.48 -11.44 33.97
C VAL A 620 -13.70 -11.65 32.66
N PHE A 621 -13.63 -10.63 31.80
CA PHE A 621 -12.93 -10.70 30.52
C PHE A 621 -11.42 -10.64 30.68
N LEU A 622 -10.92 -9.96 31.73
CA LEU A 622 -9.50 -10.01 32.09
C LEU A 622 -9.07 -11.43 32.49
N TYR A 623 -9.90 -12.13 33.24
CA TYR A 623 -9.62 -13.51 33.64
C TYR A 623 -9.77 -14.50 32.49
N GLU A 624 -10.76 -14.31 31.61
CA GLU A 624 -10.85 -15.06 30.35
C GLU A 624 -9.59 -14.87 29.50
N SER A 625 -9.14 -13.61 29.32
CA SER A 625 -7.89 -13.27 28.62
C SER A 625 -6.65 -13.94 29.25
N PHE A 626 -6.60 -13.98 30.58
CA PHE A 626 -5.55 -14.69 31.30
C PHE A 626 -5.54 -16.19 30.99
N LEU A 627 -6.71 -16.84 31.04
CA LEU A 627 -6.84 -18.26 30.75
C LEU A 627 -6.61 -18.60 29.28
N ASP A 628 -6.95 -17.70 28.35
CA ASP A 628 -6.60 -17.84 26.93
C ASP A 628 -5.08 -17.97 26.74
N MET A 629 -4.30 -17.05 27.30
CA MET A 629 -2.84 -17.13 27.23
C MET A 629 -2.27 -18.37 27.92
N VAL A 630 -2.83 -18.78 29.07
CA VAL A 630 -2.43 -20.01 29.76
C VAL A 630 -2.72 -21.23 28.89
N GLY A 631 -3.89 -21.30 28.26
CA GLY A 631 -4.28 -22.37 27.36
C GLY A 631 -3.36 -22.48 26.15
N ILE A 632 -3.06 -21.35 25.49
CA ILE A 632 -2.12 -21.29 24.35
C ILE A 632 -0.73 -21.78 24.76
N GLU A 633 -0.21 -21.32 25.91
CA GLU A 633 1.10 -21.72 26.39
C GLU A 633 1.13 -23.21 26.75
N TRP A 634 0.07 -23.71 27.39
CA TRP A 634 -0.07 -25.13 27.74
C TRP A 634 -0.08 -26.02 26.50
N GLU A 635 -0.92 -25.68 25.52
CA GLU A 635 -1.03 -26.39 24.25
C GLU A 635 0.30 -26.38 23.48
N ARG A 636 0.84 -25.18 23.22
CA ARG A 636 1.86 -25.00 22.18
C ARG A 636 3.29 -25.07 22.68
N LYS A 637 3.52 -24.79 23.97
CA LYS A 637 4.87 -24.75 24.56
C LYS A 637 5.13 -25.88 25.53
N LYS A 638 4.09 -26.35 26.21
CA LYS A 638 4.18 -27.41 27.23
C LYS A 638 3.57 -28.73 26.77
N GLY A 639 3.23 -28.83 25.49
CA GLY A 639 2.76 -30.07 24.85
C GLY A 639 1.49 -30.66 25.45
N GLY A 640 0.71 -29.89 26.21
CA GLY A 640 -0.46 -30.42 26.90
C GLY A 640 -0.17 -31.38 28.06
N GLU A 641 1.02 -31.30 28.68
CA GLU A 641 1.38 -32.15 29.82
C GLU A 641 0.40 -31.98 30.99
N LEU A 642 -0.19 -33.08 31.47
CA LEU A 642 -1.23 -33.05 32.51
C LEU A 642 -0.66 -32.93 33.93
N ASP A 643 0.60 -33.31 34.12
CA ASP A 643 1.31 -33.40 35.40
C ASP A 643 2.06 -32.11 35.79
N LEU A 644 1.95 -31.05 34.99
CA LEU A 644 2.43 -29.72 35.36
C LEU A 644 1.86 -29.30 36.72
N THR A 645 2.60 -28.52 37.48
CA THR A 645 2.10 -27.82 38.67
C THR A 645 1.32 -26.56 38.27
N ASP A 646 0.51 -26.02 39.19
CA ASP A 646 -0.24 -24.77 38.90
C ASP A 646 0.74 -23.62 38.61
N THR A 647 1.92 -23.61 39.24
CA THR A 647 3.01 -22.65 38.97
C THR A 647 3.59 -22.78 37.57
N GLU A 648 3.92 -24.01 37.15
CA GLU A 648 4.46 -24.27 35.81
C GLU A 648 3.43 -23.91 34.75
N LEU A 649 2.15 -24.23 34.98
CA LEU A 649 1.06 -23.93 34.05
C LEU A 649 0.94 -22.44 33.75
N ILE A 650 0.98 -21.58 34.77
CA ILE A 650 0.83 -20.13 34.56
C ILE A 650 2.12 -19.41 34.14
N TYR A 651 3.26 -20.09 34.10
CA TYR A 651 4.49 -19.48 33.60
C TYR A 651 4.36 -19.18 32.10
N MET A 652 4.55 -17.92 31.71
CA MET A 652 4.44 -17.44 30.33
C MET A 652 5.46 -16.32 30.06
N GLU A 653 5.85 -16.14 28.81
CA GLU A 653 6.79 -15.10 28.39
C GLU A 653 6.27 -13.68 28.65
N ALA A 654 7.17 -12.75 29.00
CA ALA A 654 6.82 -11.37 29.34
C ALA A 654 6.09 -10.60 28.21
N LYS A 655 6.28 -11.01 26.95
CA LYS A 655 5.61 -10.41 25.78
C LYS A 655 4.09 -10.56 25.82
N TYR A 656 3.57 -11.62 26.42
CA TYR A 656 2.12 -11.82 26.56
C TYR A 656 1.52 -10.80 27.54
N LEU A 657 2.21 -10.55 28.65
CA LEU A 657 1.81 -9.54 29.64
C LEU A 657 1.96 -8.10 29.14
N ALA A 658 2.68 -7.86 28.03
CA ALA A 658 2.86 -6.54 27.45
C ALA A 658 1.61 -6.01 26.73
N ARG A 659 0.62 -6.88 26.46
CA ARG A 659 -0.64 -6.52 25.81
C ARG A 659 -1.62 -5.82 26.76
N TYR A 660 -1.50 -6.03 28.06
CA TYR A 660 -2.39 -5.42 29.06
C TYR A 660 -2.04 -3.96 29.35
N SER A 661 -3.07 -3.19 29.70
CA SER A 661 -2.90 -1.91 30.38
C SER A 661 -2.08 -2.08 31.66
N LYS A 662 -1.47 -0.98 32.15
CA LYS A 662 -0.66 -1.03 33.38
C LYS A 662 -1.47 -1.52 34.59
N SER A 663 -2.75 -1.16 34.68
CA SER A 663 -3.64 -1.61 35.76
C SER A 663 -3.94 -3.10 35.67
N ASP A 664 -4.29 -3.58 34.47
CA ASP A 664 -4.72 -4.96 34.28
C ASP A 664 -3.55 -5.93 34.44
N LYS A 665 -2.37 -5.53 33.95
CA LYS A 665 -1.11 -6.25 34.19
C LYS A 665 -0.84 -6.45 35.68
N ALA A 666 -1.07 -5.43 36.51
CA ALA A 666 -0.86 -5.54 37.95
C ALA A 666 -1.82 -6.54 38.60
N ILE A 667 -3.07 -6.59 38.13
CA ILE A 667 -4.08 -7.57 38.58
C ILE A 667 -3.65 -8.99 38.18
N VAL A 668 -3.26 -9.20 36.93
CA VAL A 668 -2.81 -10.51 36.43
C VAL A 668 -1.56 -11.00 37.17
N VAL A 669 -0.55 -10.15 37.38
CA VAL A 669 0.66 -10.52 38.13
C VAL A 669 0.35 -10.87 39.59
N LYS A 670 -0.60 -10.16 40.21
CA LYS A 670 -1.07 -10.49 41.56
C LYS A 670 -1.75 -11.85 41.59
N LEU A 671 -2.63 -12.15 40.63
CA LEU A 671 -3.28 -13.46 40.49
C LEU A 671 -2.24 -14.58 40.32
N MET A 672 -1.27 -14.40 39.43
CA MET A 672 -0.17 -15.34 39.24
C MET A 672 0.62 -15.60 40.54
N THR A 673 0.81 -14.57 41.36
CA THR A 673 1.50 -14.71 42.66
C THR A 673 0.69 -15.56 43.63
N VAL A 674 -0.63 -15.33 43.73
CA VAL A 674 -1.53 -16.13 44.58
C VAL A 674 -1.51 -17.61 44.18
N ILE A 675 -1.51 -17.90 42.87
CA ILE A 675 -1.44 -19.28 42.36
C ILE A 675 -0.13 -19.96 42.78
N ARG A 676 1.01 -19.27 42.64
CA ARG A 676 2.33 -19.80 43.05
C ARG A 676 2.40 -20.09 44.54
N GLU A 677 1.89 -19.19 45.38
CA GLU A 677 1.89 -19.38 46.82
C GLU A 677 1.02 -20.57 47.25
N ALA A 678 -0.11 -20.80 46.57
CA ALA A 678 -0.97 -21.95 46.82
C ALA A 678 -0.28 -23.28 46.48
N ASP A 679 0.46 -23.31 45.37
CA ASP A 679 1.22 -24.48 44.90
C ASP A 679 2.38 -24.84 45.86
N VAL A 680 3.11 -23.83 46.38
CA VAL A 680 4.15 -24.03 47.41
C VAL A 680 3.56 -24.63 48.69
N LYS A 681 2.43 -24.09 49.17
CA LYS A 681 1.76 -24.60 50.38
C LYS A 681 1.33 -26.05 50.24
N PHE A 682 0.90 -26.46 49.05
CA PHE A 682 0.53 -27.84 48.76
C PHE A 682 1.76 -28.77 48.85
N LYS A 683 2.88 -28.37 48.25
CA LYS A 683 4.14 -29.13 48.32
C LYS A 683 4.70 -29.29 49.73
N THR A 684 4.46 -28.32 50.63
CA THR A 684 4.93 -28.40 52.03
C THR A 684 4.04 -29.23 52.96
N LYS A 685 2.82 -29.59 52.52
CA LYS A 685 1.87 -30.39 53.31
C LYS A 685 1.90 -31.88 52.97
N LEU A 686 2.44 -32.23 51.81
CA LEU A 686 2.81 -33.58 51.42
C LEU A 686 4.18 -33.92 52.00
#